data_AF-A0AAP9JH28-F1
#
_entry.id   AF-A0AAP9JH28-F1
#
_cell.length_a   1.000
_cell.length_b   1.000
_cell.length_c   1.000
_cell.angle_alpha   90.00
_cell.angle_beta   90.00
_cell.angle_gamma   90.00
#
_symmetry.space_group_name_H-M   'P 1'
#
loop_
_entity.id
_entity.type
_entity.pdbx_description
1 polymer ?
#
loop_
_entity_poly.entity_id
_entity_poly.type
_entity_poly.pdbx_seq_one_letter_code
_entity_poly.pdbx_strand_id
1 'polypeptide(L)'
;MSHVSNGVLYVDDYIQSGNDPGSFYGSSFSSVNVSSGGTYAKATVISGGTLIVQSGGSAFSDTISSGGTLTVLSGGSGSYITLAAGATFNVGNTYDNQHQASLTALSGTTINVLSGGTLLNPDAVNHGTINVSKGGVVSNAIISSGGGLTVSSGGTVSTATVNAGGSATFSAGASTSALTLNGGTIDTYVTPKFVAGGVVSGTLIFESGVSDGGYQKLGTGVTIQLKSGASLSNSTIGSGNTVAVWSGATASGLVMSSGGGLGVAGVASNTTVLNGGVVDVGSGGLATGTTVSSGGTVYAVSGGTIGTTTVSSGATLSAAAGATLSGTVTTTNGAKIIIPTTAGGTVNLQGDSNVGLTITGSGSPTTVISGFSANTTAGTSDGITLESVKTADVVAVSYPDTDHVTFTLKDGSAVSLNIIGVKNVGYTLSSDSSGDLVYEVCFLADTLVAGPNGDTAVQDLVQGDIITSYRDGVTSSSRVSWAGKAHCVIRPEKADDEAGYPVRIVKDAIALGVPFKDLLVTSEHCLFLDGKFIPARMLVNGRSIFFDKSFTSYDYFHIETEDHSVIVANGALTESYLDTGNRRAFRQEGNVFVFGQQAKSWETDAAAPLAVSRELVEPAYRLIEQRAQVLQFEIQAPAITTVVESDLHLVSNNGHRIEALRTVDGRTMFMIPDGVNSVQVVSNNSRPSDAIGPFVDDRRMLGVLVSDISFFDSGVTKNISTHLSDDTLSGWHDREHAPMRWTNGNAFLPLGERMPGSIGLLALKIEAAGPYVVRSSEPVDNVLKTA
;
A
#
# COMPACT_ATOMS: atom_id res chain seq x y z
N MET A 1 -63.46 45.11 -1.48
CA MET A 1 -63.64 44.71 -0.08
C MET A 1 -63.51 43.22 -0.07
N SER A 2 -62.68 42.69 0.82
CA SER A 2 -62.40 41.26 0.88
C SER A 2 -63.69 40.44 1.04
N HIS A 3 -63.75 39.24 0.45
CA HIS A 3 -64.95 38.41 0.39
C HIS A 3 -64.64 36.92 0.25
N VAL A 4 -65.57 36.04 0.66
CA VAL A 4 -65.46 34.58 0.45
C VAL A 4 -66.30 34.16 -0.74
N SER A 5 -65.70 33.43 -1.67
CA SER A 5 -66.38 32.86 -2.83
C SER A 5 -65.86 31.44 -3.10
N ASN A 6 -66.77 30.48 -3.24
CA ASN A 6 -66.45 29.06 -3.49
C ASN A 6 -65.42 28.46 -2.50
N GLY A 7 -65.49 28.85 -1.22
CA GLY A 7 -64.57 28.35 -0.18
C GLY A 7 -63.17 28.97 -0.21
N VAL A 8 -62.96 30.05 -0.97
CA VAL A 8 -61.71 30.83 -1.03
C VAL A 8 -61.98 32.25 -0.50
N LEU A 9 -61.14 32.73 0.42
CA LEU A 9 -61.13 34.13 0.83
C LEU A 9 -60.29 34.95 -0.15
N TYR A 10 -60.87 35.96 -0.79
CA TYR A 10 -60.16 36.94 -1.60
C TYR A 10 -59.89 38.19 -0.76
N VAL A 11 -58.62 38.56 -0.64
CA VAL A 11 -58.14 39.68 0.18
C VAL A 11 -57.75 40.83 -0.75
N ASP A 12 -58.59 41.86 -0.80
CA ASP A 12 -58.39 43.07 -1.63
C ASP A 12 -58.01 44.31 -0.78
N ASP A 13 -58.01 44.17 0.55
CA ASP A 13 -57.70 45.20 1.55
C ASP A 13 -56.76 44.62 2.64
N TYR A 14 -56.61 45.29 3.80
CA TYR A 14 -55.78 44.81 4.89
C TYR A 14 -56.57 43.91 5.84
N ILE A 15 -56.13 42.65 6.00
CA ILE A 15 -56.63 41.73 7.01
C ILE A 15 -55.47 41.26 7.89
N GLN A 16 -55.63 41.46 9.20
CA GLN A 16 -54.77 40.84 10.21
C GLN A 16 -55.56 39.73 10.90
N SER A 17 -55.29 38.48 10.55
CA SER A 17 -55.97 37.33 11.15
C SER A 17 -55.15 36.80 12.32
N GLY A 18 -55.70 36.81 13.53
CA GLY A 18 -55.04 36.20 14.69
C GLY A 18 -55.12 34.67 14.73
N ASN A 19 -55.92 34.02 13.85
CA ASN A 19 -56.08 32.56 13.75
C ASN A 19 -56.48 32.16 12.31
N ASP A 20 -55.87 31.07 11.82
CA ASP A 20 -56.20 30.06 10.77
C ASP A 20 -57.07 30.39 9.52
N PRO A 21 -56.99 29.61 8.41
CA PRO A 21 -58.11 29.50 7.47
C PRO A 21 -59.38 29.13 8.25
N GLY A 22 -60.32 30.08 8.30
CA GLY A 22 -61.39 30.11 9.29
C GLY A 22 -62.64 30.80 8.74
N SER A 23 -63.35 31.52 9.60
CA SER A 23 -64.60 32.21 9.24
C SER A 23 -64.33 33.69 8.93
N PHE A 24 -64.56 34.12 7.69
CA PHE A 24 -64.57 35.54 7.30
C PHE A 24 -66.02 35.99 7.19
N TYR A 25 -66.44 36.91 8.07
CA TYR A 25 -67.84 37.34 8.22
C TYR A 25 -68.85 36.17 8.29
N GLY A 26 -68.51 35.08 9.00
CA GLY A 26 -69.39 33.92 9.13
C GLY A 26 -69.19 32.82 8.08
N SER A 27 -68.32 33.01 7.09
CA SER A 27 -68.07 32.05 6.00
C SER A 27 -66.74 31.32 6.15
N SER A 28 -66.76 29.98 6.21
CA SER A 28 -65.56 29.14 6.28
C SER A 28 -64.81 29.03 4.94
N PHE A 29 -63.48 29.05 4.95
CA PHE A 29 -62.63 28.87 3.77
C PHE A 29 -61.37 28.07 4.10
N SER A 30 -60.83 27.33 3.12
CA SER A 30 -59.58 26.56 3.24
C SER A 30 -58.41 27.18 2.45
N SER A 31 -58.70 28.20 1.64
CA SER A 31 -57.72 28.90 0.82
C SER A 31 -57.90 30.41 0.89
N VAL A 32 -56.79 31.14 0.80
CA VAL A 32 -56.74 32.60 0.80
C VAL A 32 -56.00 33.07 -0.45
N ASN A 33 -56.60 33.97 -1.22
CA ASN A 33 -55.98 34.66 -2.34
C ASN A 33 -55.79 36.14 -1.99
N VAL A 34 -54.55 36.61 -1.88
CA VAL A 34 -54.24 38.03 -1.69
C VAL A 34 -54.11 38.69 -3.05
N SER A 35 -55.13 39.46 -3.42
CA SER A 35 -55.21 40.21 -4.67
C SER A 35 -54.29 41.44 -4.66
N SER A 36 -54.17 42.11 -5.81
CA SER A 36 -53.44 43.37 -5.92
C SER A 36 -53.94 44.43 -4.94
N GLY A 37 -53.05 45.04 -4.15
CA GLY A 37 -53.38 46.03 -3.12
C GLY A 37 -53.83 45.43 -1.78
N GLY A 38 -54.11 44.12 -1.72
CA GLY A 38 -54.46 43.41 -0.49
C GLY A 38 -53.23 43.09 0.37
N THR A 39 -53.42 42.99 1.68
CA THR A 39 -52.42 42.51 2.63
C THR A 39 -53.05 41.53 3.60
N TYR A 40 -52.45 40.34 3.71
CA TYR A 40 -52.82 39.34 4.71
C TYR A 40 -51.65 39.22 5.70
N ALA A 41 -51.92 39.37 6.99
CA ALA A 41 -50.88 39.45 8.00
C ALA A 41 -51.15 38.62 9.26
N LYS A 42 -50.08 38.08 9.82
CA LYS A 42 -50.03 37.28 11.06
C LYS A 42 -50.90 36.01 11.02
N ALA A 43 -51.18 35.51 9.83
CA ALA A 43 -51.98 34.31 9.64
C ALA A 43 -51.20 33.04 9.98
N THR A 44 -51.91 32.01 10.44
CA THR A 44 -51.36 30.66 10.55
C THR A 44 -51.97 29.79 9.46
N VAL A 45 -51.18 29.29 8.52
CA VAL A 45 -51.65 28.39 7.46
C VAL A 45 -51.46 26.94 7.92
N ILE A 46 -52.55 26.30 8.33
CA ILE A 46 -52.56 24.93 8.86
C ILE A 46 -52.56 23.86 7.76
N SER A 47 -52.48 22.59 8.16
CA SER A 47 -52.51 21.43 7.25
C SER A 47 -53.69 21.47 6.28
N GLY A 48 -53.40 21.36 4.97
CA GLY A 48 -54.39 21.44 3.89
C GLY A 48 -54.82 22.88 3.54
N GLY A 49 -54.42 23.87 4.34
CA GLY A 49 -54.64 25.29 4.07
C GLY A 49 -53.69 25.82 3.00
N THR A 50 -54.17 26.74 2.16
CA THR A 50 -53.35 27.39 1.12
C THR A 50 -53.46 28.91 1.20
N LEU A 51 -52.33 29.61 1.16
CA LEU A 51 -52.25 31.06 0.99
C LEU A 51 -51.56 31.37 -0.34
N ILE A 52 -52.22 32.09 -1.23
CA ILE A 52 -51.72 32.50 -2.54
C ILE A 52 -51.62 34.02 -2.59
N VAL A 53 -50.42 34.55 -2.81
CA VAL A 53 -50.18 35.98 -2.96
C VAL A 53 -50.01 36.30 -4.45
N GLN A 54 -50.95 37.03 -5.01
CA GLN A 54 -50.95 37.43 -6.42
C GLN A 54 -50.11 38.69 -6.63
N SER A 55 -49.93 39.08 -7.90
CA SER A 55 -49.20 40.30 -8.26
C SER A 55 -49.78 41.54 -7.57
N GLY A 56 -48.94 42.25 -6.82
CA GLY A 56 -49.32 43.43 -6.03
C GLY A 56 -49.98 43.13 -4.68
N GLY A 57 -50.21 41.87 -4.33
CA GLY A 57 -50.64 41.45 -2.99
C GLY A 57 -49.46 41.28 -2.04
N SER A 58 -49.72 41.32 -0.73
CA SER A 58 -48.69 41.18 0.32
C SER A 58 -49.07 40.18 1.42
N ALA A 59 -48.15 39.28 1.77
CA ALA A 59 -48.18 38.43 2.95
C ALA A 59 -47.16 38.91 3.99
N PHE A 60 -47.54 39.02 5.27
CA PHE A 60 -46.69 39.64 6.29
C PHE A 60 -46.78 38.94 7.65
N SER A 61 -45.65 38.45 8.16
CA SER A 61 -45.57 37.76 9.46
C SER A 61 -46.44 36.50 9.57
N ASP A 62 -46.74 35.84 8.44
CA ASP A 62 -47.55 34.62 8.43
C ASP A 62 -46.71 33.40 8.83
N THR A 63 -47.32 32.44 9.52
CA THR A 63 -46.72 31.16 9.92
C THR A 63 -47.33 30.02 9.11
N ILE A 64 -46.53 29.30 8.35
CA ILE A 64 -46.97 28.13 7.57
C ILE A 64 -46.68 26.89 8.41
N SER A 65 -47.72 26.22 8.88
CA SER A 65 -47.61 25.03 9.72
C SER A 65 -47.37 23.76 8.89
N SER A 66 -47.13 22.65 9.56
CA SER A 66 -47.04 21.32 8.93
C SER A 66 -48.25 21.05 8.01
N GLY A 67 -47.99 20.71 6.74
CA GLY A 67 -49.00 20.47 5.71
C GLY A 67 -49.66 21.73 5.13
N GLY A 68 -49.31 22.92 5.60
CA GLY A 68 -49.77 24.20 5.04
C GLY A 68 -48.95 24.62 3.83
N THR A 69 -49.55 25.41 2.92
CA THR A 69 -48.89 25.88 1.70
C THR A 69 -48.98 27.39 1.56
N LEU A 70 -47.83 28.05 1.35
CA LEU A 70 -47.74 29.43 0.85
C LEU A 70 -47.27 29.43 -0.60
N THR A 71 -47.93 30.19 -1.46
CA THR A 71 -47.51 30.44 -2.84
C THR A 71 -47.45 31.93 -3.11
N VAL A 72 -46.25 32.48 -3.30
CA VAL A 72 -46.06 33.87 -3.73
C VAL A 72 -45.81 33.88 -5.23
N LEU A 73 -46.77 34.35 -6.00
CA LEU A 73 -46.66 34.45 -7.46
C LEU A 73 -45.78 35.64 -7.86
N SER A 74 -45.36 35.68 -9.13
CA SER A 74 -44.63 36.81 -9.69
C SER A 74 -45.35 38.14 -9.43
N GLY A 75 -44.60 39.12 -8.89
CA GLY A 75 -45.12 40.42 -8.50
C GLY A 75 -45.81 40.48 -7.13
N GLY A 76 -46.02 39.35 -6.44
CA GLY A 76 -46.50 39.32 -5.06
C GLY A 76 -45.35 39.51 -4.06
N SER A 77 -45.66 39.98 -2.85
CA SER A 77 -44.66 40.19 -1.78
C SER A 77 -44.93 39.30 -0.57
N GLY A 78 -43.87 38.78 0.04
CA GLY A 78 -43.91 38.10 1.33
C GLY A 78 -42.82 38.65 2.23
N SER A 79 -43.07 38.84 3.51
CA SER A 79 -42.04 39.27 4.48
C SER A 79 -42.30 38.71 5.87
N TYR A 80 -41.23 38.39 6.59
CA TYR A 80 -41.28 37.80 7.95
C TYR A 80 -42.10 36.50 8.03
N ILE A 81 -42.18 35.74 6.94
CA ILE A 81 -42.86 34.45 6.93
C ILE A 81 -42.09 33.46 7.81
N THR A 82 -42.79 32.62 8.56
CA THR A 82 -42.22 31.53 9.34
C THR A 82 -42.68 30.19 8.79
N LEU A 83 -41.75 29.29 8.45
CA LEU A 83 -42.04 27.94 7.98
C LEU A 83 -41.83 26.93 9.11
N ALA A 84 -42.87 26.20 9.48
CA ALA A 84 -42.77 25.07 10.39
C ALA A 84 -42.34 23.80 9.65
N ALA A 85 -41.89 22.80 10.40
CA ALA A 85 -41.61 21.47 9.88
C ALA A 85 -42.82 20.90 9.11
N GLY A 86 -42.61 20.43 7.88
CA GLY A 86 -43.66 19.93 6.99
C GLY A 86 -44.38 20.98 6.14
N ALA A 87 -43.98 22.26 6.20
CA ALA A 87 -44.60 23.33 5.41
C ALA A 87 -44.14 23.33 3.95
N THR A 88 -44.96 23.87 3.04
CA THR A 88 -44.59 24.10 1.64
C THR A 88 -44.58 25.60 1.32
N PHE A 89 -43.50 26.07 0.70
CA PHE A 89 -43.38 27.45 0.22
C PHE A 89 -42.99 27.50 -1.26
N ASN A 90 -43.85 28.07 -2.09
CA ASN A 90 -43.62 28.28 -3.51
C ASN A 90 -43.24 29.74 -3.80
N VAL A 91 -42.04 29.95 -4.33
CA VAL A 91 -41.42 31.27 -4.56
C VAL A 91 -41.44 31.59 -6.06
N GLY A 92 -42.31 32.51 -6.47
CA GLY A 92 -42.43 33.01 -7.85
C GLY A 92 -41.94 34.45 -8.05
N ASN A 93 -41.42 35.11 -7.02
CA ASN A 93 -40.80 36.45 -7.06
C ASN A 93 -39.43 36.42 -6.35
N THR A 94 -38.75 37.57 -6.23
CA THR A 94 -37.55 37.71 -5.40
C THR A 94 -37.91 37.65 -3.92
N TYR A 95 -37.20 36.79 -3.18
CA TYR A 95 -37.34 36.61 -1.75
C TYR A 95 -35.96 36.44 -1.12
N ASP A 96 -35.63 37.25 -0.11
CA ASP A 96 -34.36 37.17 0.60
C ASP A 96 -34.58 36.59 2.00
N ASN A 97 -33.99 35.42 2.23
CA ASN A 97 -34.04 34.73 3.50
C ASN A 97 -33.06 35.31 4.54
N GLN A 98 -32.01 36.02 4.10
CA GLN A 98 -30.98 36.60 4.98
C GLN A 98 -30.39 35.61 6.00
N HIS A 99 -30.35 34.31 5.67
CA HIS A 99 -29.97 33.23 6.59
C HIS A 99 -30.76 33.21 7.92
N GLN A 100 -32.03 33.62 7.89
CA GLN A 100 -32.88 33.63 9.07
C GLN A 100 -33.49 32.25 9.34
N ALA A 101 -33.52 31.84 10.61
CA ALA A 101 -34.05 30.55 11.04
C ALA A 101 -35.54 30.35 10.72
N SER A 102 -36.31 31.44 10.56
CA SER A 102 -37.75 31.38 10.29
C SER A 102 -38.08 30.82 8.91
N LEU A 103 -37.11 30.77 8.00
CA LEU A 103 -37.29 30.42 6.59
C LEU A 103 -36.23 29.43 6.10
N THR A 104 -35.46 28.87 7.03
CA THR A 104 -34.68 27.65 6.81
C THR A 104 -35.63 26.53 6.42
N ALA A 105 -35.30 25.77 5.37
CA ALA A 105 -35.99 24.51 5.11
C ALA A 105 -35.62 23.53 6.24
N LEU A 106 -36.53 23.38 7.21
CA LEU A 106 -36.45 22.45 8.34
C LEU A 106 -37.06 21.09 7.96
N SER A 107 -37.08 20.13 8.90
CA SER A 107 -37.63 18.78 8.67
C SER A 107 -38.99 18.77 7.98
N GLY A 108 -39.07 18.10 6.83
CA GLY A 108 -40.27 18.00 6.00
C GLY A 108 -40.68 19.30 5.27
N THR A 109 -39.96 20.41 5.46
CA THR A 109 -40.23 21.66 4.74
C THR A 109 -39.76 21.54 3.30
N THR A 110 -40.58 22.01 2.36
CA THR A 110 -40.26 22.07 0.93
C THR A 110 -40.36 23.50 0.42
N ILE A 111 -39.26 24.07 -0.07
CA ILE A 111 -39.24 25.37 -0.73
C ILE A 111 -39.08 25.14 -2.24
N ASN A 112 -40.06 25.53 -3.05
CA ASN A 112 -40.01 25.43 -4.50
C ASN A 112 -39.78 26.82 -5.12
N VAL A 113 -38.62 27.04 -5.72
CA VAL A 113 -38.31 28.24 -6.50
C VAL A 113 -38.81 28.03 -7.93
N LEU A 114 -39.91 28.69 -8.26
CA LEU A 114 -40.63 28.56 -9.52
C LEU A 114 -40.02 29.46 -10.60
N SER A 115 -40.54 29.36 -11.83
CA SER A 115 -40.13 30.23 -12.95
C SER A 115 -40.30 31.71 -12.61
N GLY A 116 -39.23 32.50 -12.77
CA GLY A 116 -39.20 33.92 -12.41
C GLY A 116 -38.95 34.20 -10.93
N GLY A 117 -38.99 33.16 -10.07
CA GLY A 117 -38.63 33.26 -8.67
C GLY A 117 -37.13 33.37 -8.45
N THR A 118 -36.73 34.17 -7.46
CA THR A 118 -35.34 34.29 -7.01
C THR A 118 -35.29 34.15 -5.49
N LEU A 119 -34.54 33.19 -4.98
CA LEU A 119 -34.37 32.98 -3.54
C LEU A 119 -32.93 33.28 -3.14
N LEU A 120 -32.74 34.28 -2.28
CA LEU A 120 -31.43 34.75 -1.82
C LEU A 120 -31.17 34.30 -0.38
N ASN A 121 -29.93 33.89 -0.11
CA ASN A 121 -29.43 33.47 1.20
C ASN A 121 -30.27 32.36 1.89
N PRO A 122 -30.80 31.34 1.18
CA PRO A 122 -31.61 30.29 1.81
C PRO A 122 -30.75 29.22 2.50
N ASP A 123 -31.31 28.63 3.56
CA ASP A 123 -30.67 27.52 4.28
C ASP A 123 -31.52 26.26 4.22
N ALA A 124 -30.90 25.09 4.14
CA ALA A 124 -31.58 23.80 4.26
C ALA A 124 -30.86 22.87 5.26
N VAL A 125 -31.63 22.27 6.17
CA VAL A 125 -31.15 21.38 7.25
C VAL A 125 -32.19 20.31 7.60
N ASN A 126 -31.81 19.27 8.33
CA ASN A 126 -32.73 18.33 9.00
C ASN A 126 -33.82 17.71 8.09
N HIS A 127 -33.52 17.35 6.84
CA HIS A 127 -34.47 16.86 5.82
C HIS A 127 -35.39 17.91 5.19
N GLY A 128 -35.08 19.20 5.35
CA GLY A 128 -35.70 20.26 4.55
C GLY A 128 -35.09 20.33 3.15
N THR A 129 -35.91 20.69 2.17
CA THR A 129 -35.52 20.68 0.75
C THR A 129 -35.79 22.01 0.06
N ILE A 130 -34.86 22.41 -0.81
CA ILE A 130 -35.01 23.53 -1.75
C ILE A 130 -35.01 22.96 -3.17
N ASN A 131 -36.09 23.13 -3.91
CA ASN A 131 -36.22 22.71 -5.30
C ASN A 131 -36.18 23.92 -6.21
N VAL A 132 -35.26 23.94 -7.18
CA VAL A 132 -35.12 25.02 -8.16
C VAL A 132 -35.64 24.54 -9.51
N SER A 133 -36.78 25.08 -9.92
CA SER A 133 -37.43 24.74 -11.18
C SER A 133 -36.84 25.52 -12.35
N LYS A 134 -37.25 25.18 -13.58
CA LYS A 134 -36.90 25.92 -14.79
C LYS A 134 -37.20 27.42 -14.64
N GLY A 135 -36.19 28.26 -14.85
CA GLY A 135 -36.29 29.72 -14.72
C GLY A 135 -36.29 30.23 -13.28
N GLY A 136 -36.18 29.36 -12.28
CA GLY A 136 -35.95 29.72 -10.89
C GLY A 136 -34.46 29.94 -10.61
N VAL A 137 -34.15 30.85 -9.69
CA VAL A 137 -32.78 31.22 -9.32
C VAL A 137 -32.59 31.12 -7.81
N VAL A 138 -31.51 30.47 -7.37
CA VAL A 138 -31.05 30.47 -5.98
C VAL A 138 -29.66 31.07 -5.89
N SER A 139 -29.42 31.90 -4.87
CA SER A 139 -28.11 32.49 -4.57
C SER A 139 -27.78 32.37 -3.09
N ASN A 140 -26.51 32.14 -2.78
CA ASN A 140 -25.93 32.01 -1.46
C ASN A 140 -26.63 30.94 -0.60
N ALA A 141 -26.95 29.79 -1.19
CA ALA A 141 -27.56 28.72 -0.43
C ALA A 141 -26.56 28.08 0.55
N ILE A 142 -26.97 27.79 1.78
CA ILE A 142 -26.20 26.96 2.72
C ILE A 142 -26.97 25.67 2.98
N ILE A 143 -26.40 24.55 2.53
CA ILE A 143 -26.98 23.22 2.68
C ILE A 143 -26.17 22.48 3.73
N SER A 144 -26.75 22.18 4.89
CA SER A 144 -26.06 21.51 6.00
C SER A 144 -26.69 20.17 6.32
N SER A 145 -26.27 19.52 7.41
CA SER A 145 -26.67 18.16 7.78
C SER A 145 -28.17 17.88 7.59
N GLY A 146 -28.46 16.89 6.74
CA GLY A 146 -29.81 16.45 6.36
C GLY A 146 -30.53 17.35 5.35
N GLY A 147 -30.05 18.54 5.06
CA GLY A 147 -30.66 19.46 4.09
C GLY A 147 -30.40 19.04 2.64
N GLY A 148 -31.36 19.34 1.76
CA GLY A 148 -31.29 19.03 0.33
C GLY A 148 -31.48 20.25 -0.57
N LEU A 149 -30.72 20.32 -1.66
CA LEU A 149 -30.91 21.25 -2.77
C LEU A 149 -31.07 20.46 -4.08
N THR A 150 -32.20 20.57 -4.76
CA THR A 150 -32.44 19.91 -6.04
C THR A 150 -32.64 20.95 -7.13
N VAL A 151 -31.80 20.95 -8.17
CA VAL A 151 -31.87 21.91 -9.28
C VAL A 151 -32.27 21.18 -10.55
N SER A 152 -33.47 21.48 -11.03
CA SER A 152 -34.02 20.90 -12.25
C SER A 152 -33.44 21.54 -13.50
N SER A 153 -33.70 20.93 -14.67
CA SER A 153 -33.31 21.48 -15.96
C SER A 153 -33.79 22.93 -16.15
N GLY A 154 -32.87 23.83 -16.50
CA GLY A 154 -33.13 25.27 -16.63
C GLY A 154 -33.23 26.05 -15.32
N GLY A 155 -33.05 25.41 -14.16
CA GLY A 155 -32.85 26.08 -12.88
C GLY A 155 -31.42 26.60 -12.73
N THR A 156 -31.23 27.67 -11.96
CA THR A 156 -29.92 28.31 -11.78
C THR A 156 -29.54 28.43 -10.30
N VAL A 157 -28.30 28.07 -9.98
CA VAL A 157 -27.66 28.35 -8.70
C VAL A 157 -26.42 29.19 -8.93
N SER A 158 -26.44 30.45 -8.50
CA SER A 158 -25.28 31.33 -8.63
C SER A 158 -24.18 30.95 -7.63
N THR A 159 -24.56 30.78 -6.37
CA THR A 159 -23.65 30.42 -5.26
C THR A 159 -24.33 29.45 -4.29
N ALA A 160 -23.60 28.42 -3.86
CA ALA A 160 -24.05 27.50 -2.83
C ALA A 160 -22.88 26.86 -2.09
N THR A 161 -23.03 26.68 -0.78
CA THR A 161 -22.11 25.93 0.09
C THR A 161 -22.80 24.69 0.59
N VAL A 162 -22.21 23.52 0.33
CA VAL A 162 -22.72 22.21 0.78
C VAL A 162 -21.81 21.69 1.89
N ASN A 163 -22.26 21.84 3.13
CA ASN A 163 -21.56 21.44 4.35
C ASN A 163 -21.77 19.95 4.66
N ALA A 164 -21.02 19.44 5.64
CA ALA A 164 -21.11 18.08 6.15
C ALA A 164 -22.56 17.61 6.37
N GLY A 165 -22.90 16.48 5.75
CA GLY A 165 -24.22 15.85 5.80
C GLY A 165 -25.31 16.52 4.94
N GLY A 166 -25.02 17.63 4.25
CA GLY A 166 -25.91 18.24 3.27
C GLY A 166 -25.76 17.63 1.88
N SER A 167 -26.82 17.68 1.07
CA SER A 167 -26.81 17.16 -0.30
C SER A 167 -27.32 18.17 -1.33
N ALA A 168 -26.64 18.25 -2.48
CA ALA A 168 -27.11 19.03 -3.63
C ALA A 168 -27.12 18.16 -4.90
N THR A 169 -28.23 18.15 -5.61
CA THR A 169 -28.42 17.43 -6.88
C THR A 169 -28.69 18.41 -8.01
N PHE A 170 -27.91 18.35 -9.09
CA PHE A 170 -28.09 19.19 -10.28
C PHE A 170 -28.43 18.32 -11.49
N SER A 171 -29.67 18.42 -11.97
CA SER A 171 -30.14 17.68 -13.16
C SER A 171 -29.54 18.23 -14.45
N ALA A 172 -29.58 17.43 -15.52
CA ALA A 172 -29.10 17.83 -16.84
C ALA A 172 -29.78 19.13 -17.31
N GLY A 173 -28.97 20.10 -17.75
CA GLY A 173 -29.43 21.44 -18.15
C GLY A 173 -29.64 22.43 -17.01
N ALA A 174 -29.31 22.08 -15.76
CA ALA A 174 -29.16 23.06 -14.69
C ALA A 174 -27.94 23.97 -14.93
N SER A 175 -27.90 25.14 -14.30
CA SER A 175 -26.78 26.09 -14.37
C SER A 175 -26.18 26.35 -12.99
N THR A 176 -24.85 26.27 -12.89
CA THR A 176 -24.09 26.58 -11.67
C THR A 176 -22.93 27.52 -11.99
N SER A 177 -22.56 28.42 -11.07
CA SER A 177 -21.42 29.32 -11.27
C SER A 177 -20.36 29.34 -10.16
N ALA A 178 -20.73 29.12 -8.90
CA ALA A 178 -19.79 29.23 -7.79
C ALA A 178 -20.21 28.36 -6.60
N LEU A 179 -19.84 27.08 -6.67
CA LEU A 179 -20.10 26.09 -5.62
C LEU A 179 -18.92 25.99 -4.63
N THR A 180 -19.26 25.62 -3.40
CA THR A 180 -18.32 25.20 -2.36
C THR A 180 -18.80 23.86 -1.77
N LEU A 181 -17.91 22.87 -1.73
CA LEU A 181 -18.12 21.58 -1.09
C LEU A 181 -17.27 21.51 0.19
N ASN A 182 -17.92 21.37 1.34
CA ASN A 182 -17.31 21.36 2.67
C ASN A 182 -17.84 20.20 3.51
N GLY A 183 -17.59 18.97 3.05
CA GLY A 183 -17.93 17.72 3.72
C GLY A 183 -19.28 17.11 3.33
N GLY A 184 -20.08 17.79 2.52
CA GLY A 184 -21.37 17.29 2.03
C GLY A 184 -21.26 16.43 0.77
N THR A 185 -22.36 16.32 0.03
CA THR A 185 -22.44 15.57 -1.25
C THR A 185 -22.99 16.46 -2.35
N ILE A 186 -22.29 16.51 -3.49
CA ILE A 186 -22.81 17.08 -4.75
C ILE A 186 -22.95 15.95 -5.77
N ASP A 187 -24.17 15.74 -6.24
CA ASP A 187 -24.54 14.82 -7.33
C ASP A 187 -24.94 15.67 -8.55
N THR A 188 -24.25 15.53 -9.68
CA THR A 188 -24.40 16.47 -10.79
C THR A 188 -24.38 15.79 -12.14
N TYR A 189 -25.32 16.20 -12.99
CA TYR A 189 -25.46 15.90 -14.42
C TYR A 189 -25.00 17.08 -15.30
N VAL A 190 -24.32 18.06 -14.72
CA VAL A 190 -23.72 19.23 -15.40
C VAL A 190 -22.33 19.47 -14.86
N THR A 191 -21.43 20.05 -15.66
CA THR A 191 -20.08 20.42 -15.20
C THR A 191 -20.19 21.42 -14.03
N PRO A 192 -19.79 21.02 -12.81
CA PRO A 192 -19.88 21.90 -11.66
C PRO A 192 -18.85 23.02 -11.77
N LYS A 193 -19.21 24.24 -11.38
CA LYS A 193 -18.28 25.37 -11.27
C LYS A 193 -18.03 25.69 -9.82
N PHE A 194 -16.84 25.36 -9.33
CA PHE A 194 -16.44 25.68 -7.96
C PHE A 194 -15.72 27.02 -7.90
N VAL A 195 -15.82 27.69 -6.75
CA VAL A 195 -14.93 28.79 -6.42
C VAL A 195 -13.50 28.29 -6.23
N ALA A 196 -12.50 29.16 -6.35
CA ALA A 196 -11.10 28.83 -6.08
C ALA A 196 -10.93 28.25 -4.67
N GLY A 197 -10.39 27.03 -4.54
CA GLY A 197 -10.30 26.29 -3.27
C GLY A 197 -11.65 25.78 -2.72
N GLY A 198 -12.73 25.86 -3.50
CA GLY A 198 -14.09 25.53 -3.07
C GLY A 198 -14.35 24.05 -2.83
N VAL A 199 -13.46 23.14 -3.22
CA VAL A 199 -13.59 21.71 -2.92
C VAL A 199 -12.71 21.39 -1.70
N VAL A 200 -13.27 21.52 -0.50
CA VAL A 200 -12.54 21.38 0.77
C VAL A 200 -12.48 19.92 1.23
N SER A 201 -13.62 19.24 1.26
CA SER A 201 -13.80 17.83 1.63
C SER A 201 -15.20 17.36 1.19
N GLY A 202 -15.50 16.06 1.24
CA GLY A 202 -16.85 15.53 0.93
C GLY A 202 -16.91 14.71 -0.36
N THR A 203 -18.12 14.49 -0.89
CA THR A 203 -18.35 13.61 -2.04
C THR A 203 -18.81 14.38 -3.28
N LEU A 204 -18.15 14.13 -4.41
CA LEU A 204 -18.56 14.55 -5.75
C LEU A 204 -18.99 13.34 -6.55
N ILE A 205 -20.18 13.37 -7.13
CA ILE A 205 -20.67 12.35 -8.05
C ILE A 205 -20.88 13.02 -9.40
N PHE A 206 -20.04 12.64 -10.37
CA PHE A 206 -20.17 13.08 -11.76
C PHE A 206 -20.98 12.03 -12.50
N GLU A 207 -22.22 12.39 -12.80
CA GLU A 207 -23.15 11.56 -13.54
C GLU A 207 -22.84 11.58 -15.04
N SER A 208 -23.67 10.89 -15.82
CA SER A 208 -23.39 10.65 -17.22
C SER A 208 -23.16 11.93 -18.04
N GLY A 209 -22.04 11.96 -18.79
CA GLY A 209 -21.67 13.08 -19.66
C GLY A 209 -21.01 14.26 -18.94
N VAL A 210 -20.77 14.18 -17.64
CA VAL A 210 -20.14 15.27 -16.88
C VAL A 210 -18.62 15.22 -16.95
N SER A 211 -18.02 16.32 -17.39
CA SER A 211 -16.60 16.60 -17.20
C SER A 211 -16.35 17.50 -16.00
N ASP A 212 -15.19 17.37 -15.37
CA ASP A 212 -14.67 18.25 -14.31
C ASP A 212 -14.43 19.72 -14.73
N GLY A 213 -14.45 20.00 -16.04
CA GLY A 213 -14.15 21.33 -16.58
C GLY A 213 -12.70 21.78 -16.38
N GLY A 214 -11.79 20.84 -16.08
CA GLY A 214 -10.37 21.11 -15.83
C GLY A 214 -10.04 21.78 -14.49
N TYR A 215 -11.02 21.93 -13.59
CA TYR A 215 -10.84 22.60 -12.30
C TYR A 215 -10.64 21.58 -11.17
N GLN A 216 -9.41 21.33 -10.71
CA GLN A 216 -9.18 20.25 -9.73
C GLN A 216 -8.05 20.55 -8.74
N LYS A 217 -8.22 21.60 -7.92
CA LYS A 217 -7.51 21.72 -6.64
C LYS A 217 -8.40 21.16 -5.53
N LEU A 218 -8.08 19.96 -5.07
CA LEU A 218 -8.81 19.27 -4.00
C LEU A 218 -8.21 19.63 -2.64
N GLY A 219 -9.06 19.75 -1.62
CA GLY A 219 -8.64 19.69 -0.22
C GLY A 219 -8.34 18.25 0.21
N THR A 220 -8.67 17.88 1.45
CA THR A 220 -8.40 16.55 2.01
C THR A 220 -9.71 15.84 2.34
N GLY A 221 -9.79 14.52 2.16
CA GLY A 221 -11.02 13.77 2.44
C GLY A 221 -12.08 13.95 1.36
N VAL A 222 -11.67 14.18 0.11
CA VAL A 222 -12.56 14.30 -1.05
C VAL A 222 -12.71 12.94 -1.74
N THR A 223 -13.94 12.50 -1.92
CA THR A 223 -14.29 11.30 -2.71
C THR A 223 -14.93 11.73 -4.03
N ILE A 224 -14.39 11.30 -5.16
CA ILE A 224 -14.95 11.54 -6.49
C ILE A 224 -15.44 10.23 -7.08
N GLN A 225 -16.69 10.18 -7.53
CA GLN A 225 -17.27 9.06 -8.28
C GLN A 225 -17.56 9.49 -9.71
N LEU A 226 -16.90 8.85 -10.69
CA LEU A 226 -17.17 9.08 -12.11
C LEU A 226 -18.07 7.97 -12.63
N LYS A 227 -19.31 8.29 -13.00
CA LYS A 227 -20.26 7.34 -13.60
C LYS A 227 -20.05 7.23 -15.11
N SER A 228 -20.79 6.34 -15.76
CA SER A 228 -20.63 6.06 -17.20
C SER A 228 -20.75 7.33 -18.06
N GLY A 229 -19.73 7.62 -18.86
CA GLY A 229 -19.64 8.82 -19.68
C GLY A 229 -19.09 10.06 -18.97
N ALA A 230 -18.81 9.99 -17.67
CA ALA A 230 -18.17 11.08 -16.93
C ALA A 230 -16.64 11.06 -17.11
N SER A 231 -16.01 12.24 -16.98
CA SER A 231 -14.57 12.38 -17.14
C SER A 231 -13.89 13.26 -16.09
N LEU A 232 -12.70 12.83 -15.67
CA LEU A 232 -11.79 13.58 -14.80
C LEU A 232 -10.42 13.77 -15.47
N SER A 233 -9.82 14.95 -15.32
CA SER A 233 -8.54 15.25 -15.94
C SER A 233 -7.58 16.02 -15.03
N ASN A 234 -6.28 15.79 -15.19
CA ASN A 234 -5.19 16.65 -14.68
C ASN A 234 -5.29 17.00 -13.18
N SER A 235 -5.77 16.06 -12.37
CA SER A 235 -5.99 16.28 -10.94
C SER A 235 -4.89 15.64 -10.10
N THR A 236 -4.45 16.32 -9.04
CA THR A 236 -3.60 15.70 -8.01
C THR A 236 -4.48 15.12 -6.90
N ILE A 237 -4.36 13.82 -6.67
CA ILE A 237 -5.09 13.07 -5.64
C ILE A 237 -4.09 12.74 -4.53
N GLY A 238 -4.21 13.41 -3.39
CA GLY A 238 -3.32 13.21 -2.24
C GLY A 238 -4.05 12.72 -1.00
N SER A 239 -3.47 12.98 0.17
CA SER A 239 -3.88 12.42 1.46
C SER A 239 -5.40 12.49 1.71
N GLY A 240 -6.00 11.30 1.87
CA GLY A 240 -7.42 11.13 2.19
C GLY A 240 -8.37 11.30 1.02
N ASN A 241 -7.85 11.62 -0.18
CA ASN A 241 -8.68 11.75 -1.37
C ASN A 241 -8.77 10.42 -2.13
N THR A 242 -9.96 10.11 -2.64
CA THR A 242 -10.20 8.91 -3.44
C THR A 242 -10.97 9.23 -4.71
N VAL A 243 -10.66 8.50 -5.78
CA VAL A 243 -11.39 8.57 -7.05
C VAL A 243 -11.84 7.17 -7.45
N ALA A 244 -13.13 7.01 -7.75
CA ALA A 244 -13.70 5.78 -8.30
C ALA A 244 -14.15 6.02 -9.74
N VAL A 245 -13.48 5.38 -10.69
CA VAL A 245 -13.78 5.43 -12.13
C VAL A 245 -14.64 4.22 -12.47
N TRP A 246 -15.96 4.38 -12.55
CA TRP A 246 -16.87 3.27 -12.85
C TRP A 246 -16.83 2.89 -14.34
N SER A 247 -17.43 1.74 -14.68
CA SER A 247 -17.50 1.28 -16.07
C SER A 247 -18.10 2.35 -16.99
N GLY A 248 -17.44 2.58 -18.13
CA GLY A 248 -17.79 3.64 -19.09
C GLY A 248 -17.30 5.04 -18.72
N ALA A 249 -16.71 5.25 -17.55
CA ALA A 249 -16.09 6.52 -17.15
C ALA A 249 -14.61 6.59 -17.55
N THR A 250 -14.06 7.81 -17.63
CA THR A 250 -12.65 8.03 -17.99
C THR A 250 -11.94 8.98 -17.02
N ALA A 251 -10.77 8.60 -16.54
CA ALA A 251 -9.82 9.49 -15.87
C ALA A 251 -8.56 9.64 -16.72
N SER A 252 -7.97 10.85 -16.77
CA SER A 252 -6.77 11.11 -17.55
C SER A 252 -5.80 12.08 -16.86
N GLY A 253 -4.50 11.83 -16.96
CA GLY A 253 -3.49 12.76 -16.43
C GLY A 253 -3.54 12.95 -14.91
N LEU A 254 -4.02 11.95 -14.17
CA LEU A 254 -4.09 12.05 -12.71
C LEU A 254 -2.71 11.88 -12.09
N VAL A 255 -2.45 12.61 -11.00
CA VAL A 255 -1.24 12.45 -10.18
C VAL A 255 -1.66 11.90 -8.81
N MET A 256 -1.36 10.63 -8.55
CA MET A 256 -1.58 9.98 -7.26
C MET A 256 -0.39 10.26 -6.36
N SER A 257 -0.60 10.97 -5.26
CA SER A 257 0.42 11.30 -4.25
C SER A 257 0.11 10.60 -2.93
N SER A 258 0.98 10.78 -1.92
CA SER A 258 0.89 10.07 -0.64
C SER A 258 -0.51 10.12 -0.03
N GLY A 259 -1.08 8.94 0.25
CA GLY A 259 -2.40 8.77 0.85
C GLY A 259 -3.58 8.99 -0.11
N GLY A 260 -3.32 9.15 -1.41
CA GLY A 260 -4.34 9.23 -2.46
C GLY A 260 -4.61 7.87 -3.12
N GLY A 261 -5.89 7.54 -3.33
CA GLY A 261 -6.32 6.26 -3.93
C GLY A 261 -7.16 6.43 -5.20
N LEU A 262 -6.93 5.56 -6.19
CA LEU A 262 -7.69 5.51 -7.44
C LEU A 262 -8.20 4.09 -7.71
N GLY A 263 -9.52 3.90 -7.67
CA GLY A 263 -10.17 2.65 -8.10
C GLY A 263 -10.65 2.75 -9.56
N VAL A 264 -10.31 1.78 -10.39
CA VAL A 264 -10.57 1.81 -11.85
C VAL A 264 -11.38 0.60 -12.30
N ALA A 265 -12.65 0.78 -12.61
CA ALA A 265 -13.51 -0.16 -13.35
C ALA A 265 -13.88 0.35 -14.76
N GLY A 266 -13.58 1.62 -15.07
CA GLY A 266 -13.61 2.22 -16.40
C GLY A 266 -12.21 2.33 -17.00
N VAL A 267 -11.83 3.50 -17.51
CA VAL A 267 -10.50 3.74 -18.08
C VAL A 267 -9.75 4.82 -17.30
N ALA A 268 -8.53 4.53 -16.88
CA ALA A 268 -7.58 5.51 -16.37
C ALA A 268 -6.38 5.60 -17.34
N SER A 269 -6.03 6.81 -17.76
CA SER A 269 -4.96 7.05 -18.74
C SER A 269 -3.94 8.07 -18.25
N ASN A 270 -2.68 7.90 -18.61
CA ASN A 270 -1.61 8.87 -18.31
C ASN A 270 -1.50 9.20 -16.80
N THR A 271 -1.74 8.20 -15.94
CA THR A 271 -1.69 8.38 -14.48
C THR A 271 -0.26 8.33 -13.98
N THR A 272 0.17 9.31 -13.20
CA THR A 272 1.44 9.28 -12.47
C THR A 272 1.19 8.86 -11.03
N VAL A 273 1.88 7.83 -10.56
CA VAL A 273 1.75 7.29 -9.19
C VAL A 273 3.05 7.56 -8.44
N LEU A 274 2.99 8.45 -7.46
CA LEU A 274 4.11 8.87 -6.62
C LEU A 274 4.15 8.07 -5.31
N ASN A 275 5.14 8.35 -4.47
CA ASN A 275 5.31 7.70 -3.16
C ASN A 275 4.03 7.75 -2.32
N GLY A 276 3.53 6.57 -1.91
CA GLY A 276 2.33 6.39 -1.10
C GLY A 276 1.01 6.59 -1.85
N GLY A 277 1.06 6.84 -3.17
CA GLY A 277 -0.11 6.84 -4.03
C GLY A 277 -0.45 5.42 -4.50
N VAL A 278 -1.75 5.12 -4.64
CA VAL A 278 -2.24 3.78 -4.98
C VAL A 278 -3.24 3.83 -6.14
N VAL A 279 -3.10 2.90 -7.09
CA VAL A 279 -4.07 2.62 -8.14
C VAL A 279 -4.53 1.17 -8.07
N ASP A 280 -5.82 0.95 -7.86
CA ASP A 280 -6.48 -0.36 -7.88
C ASP A 280 -7.30 -0.52 -9.16
N VAL A 281 -6.84 -1.39 -10.05
CA VAL A 281 -7.52 -1.71 -11.32
C VAL A 281 -8.47 -2.87 -11.09
N GLY A 282 -9.74 -2.52 -10.95
CA GLY A 282 -10.90 -3.40 -10.78
C GLY A 282 -11.23 -4.22 -12.03
N SER A 283 -12.17 -5.16 -11.87
CA SER A 283 -12.69 -5.98 -12.97
C SER A 283 -13.31 -5.11 -14.08
N GLY A 284 -12.91 -5.35 -15.34
CA GLY A 284 -13.31 -4.56 -16.51
C GLY A 284 -12.58 -3.22 -16.64
N GLY A 285 -11.76 -2.83 -15.66
CA GLY A 285 -10.97 -1.61 -15.68
C GLY A 285 -9.72 -1.70 -16.57
N LEU A 286 -9.33 -0.58 -17.17
CA LEU A 286 -8.10 -0.42 -17.93
C LEU A 286 -7.28 0.76 -17.37
N ALA A 287 -6.06 0.50 -16.89
CA ALA A 287 -5.08 1.54 -16.57
C ALA A 287 -3.95 1.55 -17.62
N THR A 288 -3.74 2.64 -18.35
CA THR A 288 -2.76 2.72 -19.45
C THR A 288 -2.01 4.06 -19.48
N GLY A 289 -0.81 4.11 -20.06
CA GLY A 289 0.08 5.26 -19.96
C GLY A 289 0.51 5.56 -18.53
N THR A 290 0.49 4.55 -17.64
CA THR A 290 0.74 4.75 -16.21
C THR A 290 2.24 4.89 -15.96
N THR A 291 2.65 5.84 -15.13
CA THR A 291 4.03 5.98 -14.65
C THR A 291 4.06 5.78 -13.14
N VAL A 292 4.71 4.73 -12.66
CA VAL A 292 4.84 4.40 -11.24
C VAL A 292 6.25 4.78 -10.78
N SER A 293 6.32 5.76 -9.87
CA SER A 293 7.57 6.25 -9.27
C SER A 293 7.85 5.53 -7.96
N SER A 294 9.07 5.68 -7.42
CA SER A 294 9.48 5.06 -6.15
C SER A 294 8.44 5.23 -5.04
N GLY A 295 8.08 4.13 -4.38
CA GLY A 295 7.06 4.07 -3.33
C GLY A 295 5.61 4.13 -3.81
N GLY A 296 5.36 4.26 -5.12
CA GLY A 296 4.03 4.19 -5.71
C GLY A 296 3.61 2.75 -6.00
N THR A 297 2.31 2.49 -5.95
CA THR A 297 1.75 1.13 -6.10
C THR A 297 0.62 1.09 -7.12
N VAL A 298 0.68 0.12 -8.02
CA VAL A 298 -0.42 -0.27 -8.91
C VAL A 298 -0.78 -1.73 -8.64
N TYR A 299 -2.06 -1.99 -8.39
CA TYR A 299 -2.60 -3.33 -8.21
C TYR A 299 -3.70 -3.59 -9.24
N ALA A 300 -3.73 -4.76 -9.85
CA ALA A 300 -4.81 -5.21 -10.73
C ALA A 300 -5.43 -6.49 -10.19
N VAL A 301 -6.75 -6.49 -9.98
CA VAL A 301 -7.50 -7.69 -9.58
C VAL A 301 -7.94 -8.50 -10.80
N SER A 302 -8.57 -9.66 -10.56
CA SER A 302 -9.13 -10.51 -11.60
C SER A 302 -10.08 -9.73 -12.54
N GLY A 303 -9.84 -9.83 -13.85
CA GLY A 303 -10.54 -9.09 -14.90
C GLY A 303 -10.07 -7.65 -15.10
N GLY A 304 -9.13 -7.15 -14.30
CA GLY A 304 -8.47 -5.85 -14.52
C GLY A 304 -7.40 -5.93 -15.61
N THR A 305 -7.22 -4.82 -16.34
CA THR A 305 -6.27 -4.73 -17.45
C THR A 305 -5.24 -3.63 -17.21
N ILE A 306 -3.96 -4.00 -17.26
CA ILE A 306 -2.84 -3.05 -17.30
C ILE A 306 -2.42 -2.87 -18.75
N GLY A 307 -2.44 -1.63 -19.22
CA GLY A 307 -1.93 -1.24 -20.52
C GLY A 307 -0.45 -0.88 -20.46
N THR A 308 -0.04 0.09 -21.27
CA THR A 308 1.34 0.61 -21.24
C THR A 308 1.63 1.20 -19.87
N THR A 309 2.71 0.74 -19.22
CA THR A 309 3.08 1.21 -17.87
C THR A 309 4.60 1.29 -17.74
N THR A 310 5.11 2.34 -17.10
CA THR A 310 6.51 2.46 -16.70
C THR A 310 6.61 2.32 -15.18
N VAL A 311 7.48 1.44 -14.68
CA VAL A 311 7.66 1.16 -13.25
C VAL A 311 9.11 1.45 -12.87
N SER A 312 9.30 2.46 -12.03
CA SER A 312 10.62 2.94 -11.61
C SER A 312 11.16 2.13 -10.43
N SER A 313 12.45 2.27 -10.14
CA SER A 313 13.07 1.72 -8.92
C SER A 313 12.27 2.06 -7.66
N GLY A 314 12.07 1.09 -6.77
CA GLY A 314 11.31 1.23 -5.52
C GLY A 314 9.78 1.27 -5.70
N ALA A 315 9.26 1.17 -6.92
CA ALA A 315 7.83 1.11 -7.19
C ALA A 315 7.31 -0.34 -7.24
N THR A 316 6.00 -0.52 -7.04
CA THR A 316 5.35 -1.83 -7.12
C THR A 316 4.23 -1.86 -8.15
N LEU A 317 4.24 -2.90 -8.99
CA LEU A 317 3.10 -3.33 -9.81
C LEU A 317 2.77 -4.77 -9.48
N SER A 318 1.51 -5.06 -9.14
CA SER A 318 1.06 -6.42 -8.86
C SER A 318 -0.25 -6.71 -9.58
N ALA A 319 -0.30 -7.82 -10.32
CA ALA A 319 -1.46 -8.31 -11.01
C ALA A 319 -1.88 -9.66 -10.40
N ALA A 320 -3.14 -9.78 -10.00
CA ALA A 320 -3.71 -11.02 -9.46
C ALA A 320 -4.05 -12.02 -10.59
N ALA A 321 -4.31 -13.27 -10.21
CA ALA A 321 -4.78 -14.27 -11.16
C ALA A 321 -6.05 -13.82 -11.90
N GLY A 322 -6.01 -13.87 -13.24
CA GLY A 322 -7.08 -13.40 -14.12
C GLY A 322 -7.01 -11.90 -14.47
N ALA A 323 -6.04 -11.15 -13.96
CA ALA A 323 -5.68 -9.85 -14.52
C ALA A 323 -4.87 -10.03 -15.82
N THR A 324 -4.88 -9.01 -16.68
CA THR A 324 -4.20 -9.07 -17.99
C THR A 324 -3.28 -7.87 -18.22
N LEU A 325 -2.19 -8.09 -18.94
CA LEU A 325 -1.38 -7.05 -19.57
C LEU A 325 -1.79 -6.96 -21.05
N SER A 326 -2.26 -5.79 -21.46
CA SER A 326 -2.63 -5.50 -22.86
C SER A 326 -1.53 -4.76 -23.63
N GLY A 327 -0.48 -4.32 -22.94
CA GLY A 327 0.64 -3.57 -23.53
C GLY A 327 1.98 -3.92 -22.87
N THR A 328 2.93 -3.00 -23.00
CA THR A 328 4.28 -3.15 -22.44
C THR A 328 4.38 -2.52 -21.05
N VAL A 329 4.78 -3.32 -20.06
CA VAL A 329 5.25 -2.86 -18.75
C VAL A 329 6.77 -2.69 -18.83
N THR A 330 7.25 -1.47 -18.85
CA THR A 330 8.68 -1.15 -18.85
C THR A 330 9.15 -0.94 -17.42
N THR A 331 10.24 -1.58 -17.02
CA THR A 331 10.74 -1.57 -15.65
C THR A 331 12.23 -1.28 -15.58
N THR A 332 12.68 -0.63 -14.50
CA THR A 332 14.10 -0.40 -14.19
C THR A 332 14.53 -1.15 -12.92
N ASN A 333 15.84 -1.32 -12.70
CA ASN A 333 16.39 -1.97 -11.52
C ASN A 333 15.77 -1.46 -10.20
N GLY A 334 15.36 -2.37 -9.33
CA GLY A 334 14.76 -2.12 -8.01
C GLY A 334 13.24 -1.96 -8.01
N ALA A 335 12.56 -2.04 -9.16
CA ALA A 335 11.11 -2.13 -9.25
C ALA A 335 10.61 -3.55 -8.90
N LYS A 336 9.42 -3.67 -8.30
CA LYS A 336 8.77 -4.94 -7.99
C LYS A 336 7.57 -5.16 -8.92
N ILE A 337 7.62 -6.21 -9.73
CA ILE A 337 6.57 -6.59 -10.69
C ILE A 337 6.10 -8.01 -10.37
N ILE A 338 4.84 -8.18 -9.99
CA ILE A 338 4.23 -9.50 -9.75
C ILE A 338 3.14 -9.71 -10.78
N ILE A 339 3.20 -10.79 -11.57
CA ILE A 339 2.21 -11.12 -12.60
C ILE A 339 1.89 -12.60 -12.62
N PRO A 340 0.65 -13.02 -12.97
CA PRO A 340 0.34 -14.44 -13.12
C PRO A 340 0.89 -14.99 -14.46
N THR A 341 1.00 -16.31 -14.57
CA THR A 341 1.31 -17.00 -15.84
C THR A 341 0.33 -16.64 -16.96
N THR A 342 -0.88 -16.23 -16.64
CA THR A 342 -1.93 -15.88 -17.61
C THR A 342 -1.94 -14.42 -18.04
N ALA A 343 -1.02 -13.59 -17.54
CA ALA A 343 -1.11 -12.13 -17.70
C ALA A 343 -1.05 -11.67 -19.16
N GLY A 344 -0.25 -12.31 -20.02
CA GLY A 344 -0.04 -11.90 -21.40
C GLY A 344 0.82 -10.63 -21.52
N GLY A 345 0.70 -9.92 -22.65
CA GLY A 345 1.43 -8.67 -22.90
C GLY A 345 2.95 -8.81 -22.90
N THR A 346 3.65 -7.71 -22.58
CA THR A 346 5.12 -7.67 -22.57
C THR A 346 5.65 -7.02 -21.30
N VAL A 347 6.67 -7.59 -20.69
CA VAL A 347 7.52 -6.92 -19.70
C VAL A 347 8.86 -6.59 -20.36
N ASN A 348 9.28 -5.33 -20.28
CA ASN A 348 10.55 -4.84 -20.81
C ASN A 348 11.47 -4.45 -19.65
N LEU A 349 12.51 -5.24 -19.42
CA LEU A 349 13.54 -5.00 -18.42
C LEU A 349 14.54 -4.00 -19.01
N GLN A 350 14.51 -2.74 -18.57
CA GLN A 350 15.47 -1.74 -19.02
C GLN A 350 16.72 -1.74 -18.14
N GLY A 351 17.88 -1.77 -18.80
CA GLY A 351 19.18 -1.85 -18.14
C GLY A 351 19.47 -3.26 -17.63
N ASP A 352 20.38 -3.33 -16.67
CA ASP A 352 20.87 -4.56 -16.07
C ASP A 352 20.40 -4.66 -14.60
N SER A 353 20.61 -5.81 -13.94
CA SER A 353 20.26 -6.07 -12.53
C SER A 353 18.76 -6.05 -12.18
N ASN A 354 17.85 -6.23 -13.13
CA ASN A 354 16.41 -6.25 -12.83
C ASN A 354 16.01 -7.56 -12.15
N VAL A 355 15.92 -7.59 -10.81
CA VAL A 355 15.60 -8.82 -10.04
C VAL A 355 14.19 -8.86 -9.44
N GLY A 356 13.36 -7.86 -9.74
CA GLY A 356 12.04 -7.72 -9.09
C GLY A 356 10.86 -8.28 -9.88
N LEU A 357 11.08 -8.99 -11.00
CA LEU A 357 10.01 -9.65 -11.74
C LEU A 357 9.70 -11.03 -11.15
N THR A 358 8.49 -11.21 -10.64
CA THR A 358 7.96 -12.47 -10.13
C THR A 358 6.76 -12.91 -10.98
N ILE A 359 6.80 -14.15 -11.45
CA ILE A 359 5.71 -14.80 -12.14
C ILE A 359 5.08 -15.85 -11.23
N THR A 360 3.78 -15.72 -11.00
CA THR A 360 2.99 -16.55 -10.09
C THR A 360 2.04 -17.48 -10.85
N GLY A 361 1.59 -18.55 -10.20
CA GLY A 361 0.73 -19.55 -10.83
C GLY A 361 1.51 -20.59 -11.64
N SER A 362 0.82 -21.65 -12.06
CA SER A 362 1.44 -22.82 -12.72
C SER A 362 1.39 -22.74 -14.26
N GLY A 363 2.27 -23.52 -14.90
CA GLY A 363 2.34 -23.64 -16.36
C GLY A 363 3.23 -22.59 -17.03
N SER A 364 3.20 -22.58 -18.36
CA SER A 364 4.01 -21.65 -19.16
C SER A 364 3.37 -20.25 -19.15
N PRO A 365 4.12 -19.20 -18.75
CA PRO A 365 3.64 -17.83 -18.86
C PRO A 365 3.32 -17.43 -20.30
N THR A 366 2.24 -16.66 -20.48
CA THR A 366 1.86 -16.07 -21.78
C THR A 366 2.52 -14.71 -22.03
N THR A 367 3.21 -14.17 -21.03
CA THR A 367 3.91 -12.87 -21.09
C THR A 367 5.21 -12.99 -21.88
N VAL A 368 5.46 -12.01 -22.76
CA VAL A 368 6.75 -11.85 -23.43
C VAL A 368 7.68 -11.02 -22.56
N ILE A 369 8.91 -11.48 -22.35
CA ILE A 369 9.94 -10.75 -21.62
C ILE A 369 10.97 -10.23 -22.62
N SER A 370 11.24 -8.94 -22.58
CA SER A 370 12.16 -8.24 -23.48
C SER A 370 13.15 -7.41 -22.67
N GLY A 371 14.24 -6.98 -23.31
CA GLY A 371 15.30 -6.21 -22.64
C GLY A 371 16.16 -7.01 -21.66
N PHE A 372 15.90 -8.32 -21.51
CA PHE A 372 16.63 -9.20 -20.61
C PHE A 372 18.13 -9.17 -20.90
N SER A 373 18.91 -8.62 -19.96
CA SER A 373 20.35 -8.47 -20.08
C SER A 373 21.07 -9.76 -19.71
N ALA A 374 22.00 -10.15 -20.59
CA ALA A 374 22.89 -11.29 -20.39
C ALA A 374 24.11 -10.95 -19.54
N ASN A 375 24.09 -9.85 -18.77
CA ASN A 375 25.30 -9.42 -18.09
C ASN A 375 25.73 -10.52 -17.13
N THR A 376 26.77 -11.25 -17.52
CA THR A 376 27.27 -12.43 -16.82
C THR A 376 28.11 -12.04 -15.61
N THR A 377 28.24 -10.74 -15.32
CA THR A 377 28.82 -10.26 -14.07
C THR A 377 27.84 -10.57 -12.94
N ALA A 378 28.26 -11.40 -11.97
CA ALA A 378 27.45 -11.75 -10.79
C ALA A 378 26.81 -10.50 -10.16
N GLY A 379 25.52 -10.59 -9.81
CA GLY A 379 24.75 -9.47 -9.25
C GLY A 379 24.33 -8.39 -10.25
N THR A 380 24.71 -8.53 -11.53
CA THR A 380 24.31 -7.60 -12.60
C THR A 380 23.37 -8.19 -13.64
N SER A 381 23.11 -9.50 -13.59
CA SER A 381 22.12 -10.12 -14.48
C SER A 381 20.70 -9.75 -14.06
N ASP A 382 19.81 -9.70 -15.02
CA ASP A 382 18.38 -9.71 -14.73
C ASP A 382 17.97 -11.04 -14.08
N GLY A 383 16.98 -10.96 -13.19
CA GLY A 383 16.42 -12.08 -12.45
C GLY A 383 14.91 -12.16 -12.65
N ILE A 384 14.42 -13.38 -12.86
CA ILE A 384 12.99 -13.68 -12.96
C ILE A 384 12.70 -14.79 -11.94
N THR A 385 11.83 -14.49 -10.98
CA THR A 385 11.36 -15.49 -10.02
C THR A 385 10.15 -16.21 -10.57
N LEU A 386 10.18 -17.54 -10.61
CA LEU A 386 9.03 -18.37 -10.93
C LEU A 386 8.53 -19.07 -9.66
N GLU A 387 7.48 -18.54 -9.05
CA GLU A 387 7.03 -18.99 -7.72
C GLU A 387 6.59 -20.48 -7.72
N SER A 388 6.08 -20.98 -8.85
CA SER A 388 5.62 -22.36 -8.99
C SER A 388 6.68 -23.35 -9.49
N VAL A 389 7.91 -22.90 -9.77
CA VAL A 389 8.97 -23.77 -10.32
C VAL A 389 10.12 -23.82 -9.34
N LYS A 390 10.24 -24.94 -8.64
CA LYS A 390 11.36 -25.17 -7.72
C LYS A 390 12.56 -25.70 -8.50
N THR A 391 13.74 -25.12 -8.24
CA THR A 391 15.00 -25.54 -8.89
C THR A 391 15.26 -27.04 -8.74
N ALA A 392 14.95 -27.60 -7.57
CA ALA A 392 15.08 -29.03 -7.29
C ALA A 392 14.22 -29.92 -8.20
N ASP A 393 13.14 -29.39 -8.78
CA ASP A 393 12.23 -30.16 -9.62
C ASP A 393 12.56 -30.05 -11.11
N VAL A 394 13.48 -29.17 -11.51
CA VAL A 394 13.93 -29.03 -12.90
C VAL A 394 14.92 -30.15 -13.24
N VAL A 395 14.54 -31.05 -14.15
CA VAL A 395 15.36 -32.19 -14.60
C VAL A 395 16.08 -31.95 -15.93
N ALA A 396 15.56 -31.04 -16.76
CA ALA A 396 16.18 -30.64 -18.01
C ALA A 396 15.81 -29.21 -18.36
N VAL A 397 16.67 -28.56 -19.13
CA VAL A 397 16.39 -27.25 -19.72
C VAL A 397 16.77 -27.29 -21.19
N SER A 398 15.94 -26.71 -22.05
CA SER A 398 16.16 -26.66 -23.49
C SER A 398 15.77 -25.30 -24.07
N TYR A 399 16.35 -24.98 -25.22
CA TYR A 399 16.02 -23.81 -26.02
C TYR A 399 15.37 -24.29 -27.32
N PRO A 400 14.03 -24.41 -27.39
CA PRO A 400 13.37 -24.88 -28.61
C PRO A 400 13.60 -23.93 -29.79
N ASP A 401 13.81 -22.64 -29.51
CA ASP A 401 14.22 -21.63 -30.48
C ASP A 401 15.10 -20.56 -29.81
N THR A 402 15.21 -19.37 -30.42
CA THR A 402 16.08 -18.29 -29.93
C THR A 402 15.48 -17.52 -28.74
N ASP A 403 14.15 -17.48 -28.64
CA ASP A 403 13.39 -16.60 -27.74
C ASP A 403 12.69 -17.37 -26.61
N HIS A 404 12.84 -18.70 -26.58
CA HIS A 404 12.22 -19.53 -25.56
C HIS A 404 13.24 -20.34 -24.78
N VAL A 405 12.99 -20.43 -23.47
CA VAL A 405 13.67 -21.37 -22.57
C VAL A 405 12.61 -22.25 -21.91
N THR A 406 12.80 -23.57 -21.96
CA THR A 406 11.84 -24.55 -21.44
C THR A 406 12.48 -25.38 -20.35
N PHE A 407 11.88 -25.34 -19.15
CA PHE A 407 12.21 -26.18 -18.00
C PHE A 407 11.33 -27.43 -18.02
N THR A 408 11.93 -28.62 -18.04
CA THR A 408 11.23 -29.89 -17.84
C THR A 408 11.31 -30.26 -16.37
N LEU A 409 10.17 -30.60 -15.78
CA LEU A 409 10.06 -30.92 -14.35
C LEU A 409 10.05 -32.43 -14.09
N LYS A 410 10.33 -32.85 -12.85
CA LYS A 410 10.35 -34.26 -12.42
C LYS A 410 9.04 -35.01 -12.68
N ASP A 411 7.92 -34.30 -12.66
CA ASP A 411 6.58 -34.85 -12.92
C ASP A 411 6.30 -35.03 -14.43
N GLY A 412 7.25 -34.67 -15.30
CA GLY A 412 7.13 -34.75 -16.75
C GLY A 412 6.46 -33.54 -17.40
N SER A 413 5.99 -32.57 -16.61
CA SER A 413 5.46 -31.30 -17.13
C SER A 413 6.59 -30.38 -17.60
N ALA A 414 6.23 -29.33 -18.34
CA ALA A 414 7.18 -28.35 -18.84
C ALA A 414 6.65 -26.92 -18.68
N VAL A 415 7.55 -26.00 -18.31
CA VAL A 415 7.30 -24.57 -18.21
C VAL A 415 8.22 -23.86 -19.20
N SER A 416 7.63 -23.16 -20.17
CA SER A 416 8.36 -22.39 -21.18
C SER A 416 8.20 -20.89 -20.93
N LEU A 417 9.31 -20.17 -20.82
CA LEU A 417 9.34 -18.71 -20.80
C LEU A 417 9.63 -18.19 -22.19
N ASN A 418 8.93 -17.13 -22.59
CA ASN A 418 9.23 -16.35 -23.79
C ASN A 418 10.09 -15.15 -23.36
N ILE A 419 11.40 -15.27 -23.52
CA ILE A 419 12.39 -14.22 -23.25
C ILE A 419 13.14 -13.97 -24.55
N ILE A 420 12.95 -12.79 -25.13
CA ILE A 420 13.53 -12.43 -26.43
C ILE A 420 15.06 -12.56 -26.38
N GLY A 421 15.61 -13.38 -27.27
CA GLY A 421 17.04 -13.61 -27.42
C GLY A 421 17.68 -14.53 -26.38
N VAL A 422 16.91 -15.17 -25.49
CA VAL A 422 17.42 -15.92 -24.33
C VAL A 422 18.47 -16.99 -24.67
N LYS A 423 18.37 -17.63 -25.84
CA LYS A 423 19.38 -18.61 -26.29
C LYS A 423 20.78 -18.01 -26.44
N ASN A 424 20.88 -16.73 -26.80
CA ASN A 424 22.14 -16.02 -26.98
C ASN A 424 22.68 -15.43 -25.67
N VAL A 425 21.83 -15.39 -24.63
CA VAL A 425 22.05 -14.73 -23.34
C VAL A 425 22.44 -15.76 -22.26
N GLY A 426 21.83 -16.95 -22.27
CA GLY A 426 22.03 -17.98 -21.24
C GLY A 426 21.19 -17.76 -19.97
N TYR A 427 21.25 -18.69 -19.00
CA TYR A 427 20.61 -18.56 -17.68
C TYR A 427 21.44 -19.17 -16.54
N THR A 428 21.21 -18.68 -15.32
CA THR A 428 21.69 -19.24 -14.06
C THR A 428 20.49 -19.58 -13.16
N LEU A 429 20.40 -20.83 -12.69
CA LEU A 429 19.46 -21.26 -11.65
C LEU A 429 20.20 -21.32 -10.31
N SER A 430 19.58 -20.91 -9.22
CA SER A 430 20.04 -21.18 -7.86
C SER A 430 18.86 -21.06 -6.88
N SER A 431 19.13 -21.16 -5.57
CA SER A 431 18.12 -21.09 -4.49
C SER A 431 18.57 -20.23 -3.28
N ASP A 432 17.64 -19.69 -2.49
CA ASP A 432 17.77 -19.06 -1.16
C ASP A 432 17.16 -20.00 -0.11
N SER A 433 16.98 -19.52 1.12
CA SER A 433 16.43 -20.26 2.26
C SER A 433 14.98 -20.77 2.08
N SER A 434 14.25 -20.30 1.07
CA SER A 434 12.91 -20.74 0.68
C SER A 434 12.89 -21.53 -0.66
N GLY A 435 14.08 -21.69 -1.27
CA GLY A 435 14.28 -22.32 -2.57
C GLY A 435 14.55 -21.36 -3.74
N ASP A 436 14.73 -20.05 -3.52
CA ASP A 436 14.82 -18.99 -4.56
C ASP A 436 16.22 -18.32 -4.69
N LEU A 437 16.99 -18.46 -5.77
CA LEU A 437 18.40 -18.01 -6.02
C LEU A 437 19.11 -16.89 -5.17
N VAL A 438 20.14 -17.30 -4.35
CA VAL A 438 21.55 -16.76 -4.15
C VAL A 438 22.01 -16.27 -2.75
N TYR A 439 23.18 -16.78 -2.28
CA TYR A 439 24.36 -16.00 -1.79
C TYR A 439 25.69 -16.80 -1.91
N GLU A 440 26.81 -16.10 -2.21
CA GLU A 440 28.12 -16.67 -2.58
C GLU A 440 29.18 -16.63 -1.45
N VAL A 441 30.12 -17.59 -1.46
CA VAL A 441 30.96 -18.03 -0.33
C VAL A 441 32.46 -17.87 -0.66
N CYS A 442 33.06 -16.70 -0.48
CA CYS A 442 34.28 -16.36 -1.25
C CYS A 442 35.45 -15.85 -0.40
N PHE A 443 36.67 -15.99 -0.93
CA PHE A 443 37.88 -15.32 -0.43
C PHE A 443 38.06 -13.96 -1.10
N LEU A 444 38.59 -12.97 -0.38
CA LEU A 444 39.06 -11.73 -1.01
C LEU A 444 40.52 -11.90 -1.49
N ALA A 445 40.94 -10.99 -2.38
CA ALA A 445 42.31 -10.92 -2.88
C ALA A 445 43.35 -10.95 -1.75
N ASP A 446 44.54 -11.50 -2.06
CA ASP A 446 45.69 -11.64 -1.16
C ASP A 446 45.51 -12.61 0.02
N THR A 447 44.42 -13.39 0.00
CA THR A 447 44.31 -14.60 0.82
C THR A 447 45.31 -15.64 0.33
N LEU A 448 46.17 -16.13 1.21
CA LEU A 448 47.19 -17.14 0.90
C LEU A 448 46.64 -18.53 1.19
N VAL A 449 46.55 -19.36 0.17
CA VAL A 449 46.11 -20.76 0.26
C VAL A 449 47.35 -21.64 0.33
N ALA A 450 47.43 -22.49 1.36
CA ALA A 450 48.62 -23.32 1.57
C ALA A 450 48.73 -24.39 0.49
N GLY A 451 49.94 -24.57 -0.05
CA GLY A 451 50.30 -25.65 -0.94
C GLY A 451 51.51 -26.44 -0.41
N PRO A 452 51.79 -27.63 -0.99
CA PRO A 452 52.91 -28.47 -0.54
C PRO A 452 54.29 -27.82 -0.71
N ASN A 453 54.40 -26.79 -1.54
CA ASN A 453 55.66 -26.07 -1.84
C ASN A 453 55.66 -24.62 -1.32
N GLY A 454 54.72 -24.25 -0.45
CA GLY A 454 54.50 -22.88 0.02
C GLY A 454 53.11 -22.37 -0.31
N ASP A 455 52.79 -21.18 0.18
CA ASP A 455 51.47 -20.57 0.02
C ASP A 455 51.35 -19.81 -1.30
N THR A 456 50.19 -19.89 -1.94
CA THR A 456 49.86 -19.19 -3.18
C THR A 456 48.69 -18.23 -2.93
N ALA A 457 48.73 -17.02 -3.47
CA ALA A 457 47.61 -16.10 -3.35
C ALA A 457 46.39 -16.64 -4.13
N VAL A 458 45.19 -16.50 -3.56
CA VAL A 458 43.96 -17.10 -4.11
C VAL A 458 43.66 -16.61 -5.53
N GLN A 459 44.03 -15.37 -5.86
CA GLN A 459 43.87 -14.80 -7.19
C GLN A 459 44.78 -15.43 -8.26
N ASP A 460 45.86 -16.08 -7.84
CA ASP A 460 46.88 -16.67 -8.72
C ASP A 460 46.69 -18.19 -8.88
N LEU A 461 45.78 -18.80 -8.11
CA LEU A 461 45.47 -20.22 -8.22
C LEU A 461 44.71 -20.53 -9.51
N VAL A 462 45.15 -21.57 -10.20
CA VAL A 462 44.52 -22.04 -11.44
C VAL A 462 44.17 -23.53 -11.35
N GLN A 463 43.32 -23.97 -12.27
CA GLN A 463 42.97 -25.38 -12.38
C GLN A 463 44.23 -26.25 -12.55
N GLY A 464 44.32 -27.31 -11.74
CA GLY A 464 45.43 -28.26 -11.74
C GLY A 464 46.46 -28.01 -10.64
N ASP A 465 46.43 -26.84 -10.00
CA ASP A 465 47.28 -26.57 -8.83
C ASP A 465 46.96 -27.54 -7.69
N ILE A 466 47.95 -27.79 -6.84
CA ILE A 466 47.82 -28.67 -5.67
C ILE A 466 47.84 -27.83 -4.42
N ILE A 467 46.80 -27.94 -3.61
CA ILE A 467 46.67 -27.24 -2.32
C ILE A 467 46.63 -28.23 -1.17
N THR A 468 46.99 -27.76 0.02
CA THR A 468 46.88 -28.52 1.26
C THR A 468 45.41 -28.60 1.67
N SER A 469 44.95 -29.83 1.87
CA SER A 469 43.61 -30.12 2.37
C SER A 469 43.67 -30.93 3.66
N TYR A 470 42.55 -30.95 4.39
CA TYR A 470 42.37 -31.71 5.62
C TYR A 470 41.16 -32.62 5.47
N ARG A 471 41.32 -33.89 5.87
CA ARG A 471 40.23 -34.86 6.00
C ARG A 471 40.50 -35.75 7.21
N ASP A 472 39.51 -35.91 8.09
CA ASP A 472 39.58 -36.76 9.29
C ASP A 472 40.82 -36.52 10.18
N GLY A 473 41.23 -35.26 10.33
CA GLY A 473 42.39 -34.87 11.14
C GLY A 473 43.76 -35.13 10.50
N VAL A 474 43.79 -35.58 9.24
CA VAL A 474 45.02 -35.85 8.48
C VAL A 474 45.20 -34.82 7.37
N THR A 475 46.37 -34.21 7.34
CA THR A 475 46.79 -33.32 6.25
C THR A 475 47.01 -34.14 4.97
N SER A 476 46.35 -33.74 3.90
CA SER A 476 46.41 -34.34 2.57
C SER A 476 46.67 -33.26 1.51
N SER A 477 46.65 -33.64 0.25
CA SER A 477 46.70 -32.71 -0.87
C SER A 477 45.50 -32.93 -1.77
N SER A 478 44.89 -31.84 -2.22
CA SER A 478 43.78 -31.86 -3.15
C SER A 478 44.12 -31.04 -4.38
N ARG A 479 43.68 -31.52 -5.54
CA ARG A 479 43.83 -30.78 -6.79
C ARG A 479 42.74 -29.72 -6.90
N VAL A 480 43.11 -28.50 -7.24
CA VAL A 480 42.19 -27.43 -7.66
C VAL A 480 41.53 -27.88 -8.96
N SER A 481 40.25 -28.22 -8.88
CA SER A 481 39.44 -28.60 -10.04
C SER A 481 38.92 -27.35 -10.77
N TRP A 482 38.88 -26.21 -10.07
CA TRP A 482 38.41 -24.93 -10.59
C TRP A 482 38.84 -23.72 -9.75
N ALA A 483 39.00 -22.58 -10.40
CA ALA A 483 39.15 -21.28 -9.75
C ALA A 483 38.28 -20.24 -10.49
N GLY A 484 37.60 -19.38 -9.73
CA GLY A 484 36.69 -18.36 -10.26
C GLY A 484 36.83 -17.02 -9.57
N LYS A 485 36.54 -15.94 -10.30
CA LYS A 485 36.59 -14.54 -9.83
C LYS A 485 35.27 -13.81 -10.06
N ALA A 486 34.83 -13.00 -9.10
CA ALA A 486 33.71 -12.07 -9.23
C ALA A 486 33.96 -10.77 -8.46
N HIS A 487 33.02 -9.81 -8.55
CA HIS A 487 33.16 -8.46 -7.99
C HIS A 487 31.91 -8.08 -7.17
N CYS A 488 32.12 -7.54 -5.97
CA CYS A 488 31.07 -7.11 -5.05
C CYS A 488 31.06 -5.59 -4.91
N VAL A 489 29.87 -4.99 -4.93
CA VAL A 489 29.64 -3.58 -4.56
C VAL A 489 28.77 -3.53 -3.31
N ILE A 490 29.20 -2.72 -2.34
CA ILE A 490 28.54 -2.60 -1.04
C ILE A 490 27.21 -1.85 -1.16
N ARG A 491 26.22 -2.28 -0.39
CA ARG A 491 24.87 -1.71 -0.25
C ARG A 491 24.62 -1.25 1.19
N PRO A 492 25.07 -0.04 1.57
CA PRO A 492 25.03 0.43 2.96
C PRO A 492 23.62 0.58 3.55
N GLU A 493 22.59 0.59 2.71
CA GLU A 493 21.18 0.66 3.11
C GLU A 493 20.61 -0.67 3.66
N LYS A 494 21.33 -1.78 3.42
CA LYS A 494 20.99 -3.11 3.94
C LYS A 494 21.65 -3.34 5.30
N ALA A 495 21.19 -4.37 6.00
CA ALA A 495 21.86 -4.81 7.21
C ALA A 495 23.28 -5.33 6.91
N ASP A 496 24.19 -5.27 7.88
CA ASP A 496 25.63 -5.50 7.64
C ASP A 496 25.94 -6.84 6.95
N ASP A 497 25.23 -7.91 7.34
CA ASP A 497 25.37 -9.26 6.78
C ASP A 497 24.80 -9.40 5.36
N GLU A 498 23.93 -8.48 4.93
CA GLU A 498 23.27 -8.43 3.62
C GLU A 498 23.78 -7.29 2.72
N ALA A 499 24.54 -6.35 3.30
CA ALA A 499 25.12 -5.17 2.64
C ALA A 499 26.33 -5.52 1.76
N GLY A 500 26.80 -6.77 1.84
CA GLY A 500 27.95 -7.24 1.08
C GLY A 500 29.29 -6.86 1.70
N TYR A 501 29.34 -6.37 2.95
CA TYR A 501 30.62 -6.10 3.61
C TYR A 501 31.41 -7.41 3.80
N PRO A 502 32.73 -7.41 3.57
CA PRO A 502 33.53 -8.59 3.87
C PRO A 502 33.68 -8.74 5.39
N VAL A 503 33.75 -9.99 5.85
CA VAL A 503 34.12 -10.32 7.23
C VAL A 503 35.65 -10.35 7.31
N ARG A 504 36.22 -9.48 8.13
CA ARG A 504 37.63 -9.49 8.49
C ARG A 504 37.83 -10.33 9.74
N ILE A 505 38.65 -11.36 9.62
CA ILE A 505 39.17 -12.18 10.71
C ILE A 505 40.62 -11.76 10.90
N VAL A 506 40.91 -11.00 11.95
CA VAL A 506 42.24 -10.44 12.14
C VAL A 506 43.27 -11.53 12.47
N LYS A 507 44.55 -11.22 12.23
CA LYS A 507 45.65 -12.09 12.68
C LYS A 507 45.48 -12.51 14.16
N ASP A 508 45.74 -13.78 14.44
CA ASP A 508 45.68 -14.42 15.76
C ASP A 508 44.27 -14.53 16.40
N ALA A 509 43.21 -14.23 15.65
CA ALA A 509 41.83 -14.15 16.13
C ALA A 509 41.32 -15.46 16.75
N ILE A 510 41.61 -16.60 16.13
CA ILE A 510 41.07 -17.92 16.51
C ILE A 510 42.05 -18.63 17.45
N ALA A 511 43.31 -18.69 17.06
CA ALA A 511 44.41 -19.23 17.84
C ALA A 511 45.71 -18.49 17.51
N LEU A 512 46.81 -18.78 18.22
CA LEU A 512 48.11 -18.20 17.88
C LEU A 512 48.51 -18.66 16.47
N GLY A 513 48.74 -17.71 15.57
CA GLY A 513 49.01 -17.94 14.15
C GLY A 513 47.79 -18.30 13.32
N VAL A 514 46.56 -18.17 13.85
CA VAL A 514 45.34 -18.59 13.16
C VAL A 514 44.29 -17.46 13.16
N PRO A 515 44.11 -16.75 12.04
CA PRO A 515 45.00 -16.76 10.87
C PRO A 515 46.34 -16.05 11.17
N PHE A 516 47.43 -16.34 10.44
CA PHE A 516 48.75 -15.71 10.66
C PHE A 516 48.85 -14.30 10.03
N LYS A 517 47.87 -13.97 9.20
CA LYS A 517 47.61 -12.69 8.53
C LYS A 517 46.10 -12.49 8.53
N ASP A 518 45.61 -11.25 8.56
CA ASP A 518 44.19 -10.97 8.37
C ASP A 518 43.61 -11.76 7.19
N LEU A 519 42.52 -12.49 7.45
CA LEU A 519 41.75 -13.23 6.46
C LEU A 519 40.46 -12.45 6.18
N LEU A 520 40.21 -12.17 4.91
CA LEU A 520 39.01 -11.48 4.45
C LEU A 520 38.16 -12.44 3.61
N VAL A 521 36.93 -12.65 4.03
CA VAL A 521 35.98 -13.57 3.40
C VAL A 521 34.59 -12.96 3.34
N THR A 522 33.68 -13.52 2.52
CA THR A 522 32.27 -13.11 2.52
C THR A 522 31.53 -13.64 3.76
N SER A 523 30.35 -13.07 4.06
CA SER A 523 29.52 -13.40 5.23
C SER A 523 29.19 -14.89 5.39
N GLU A 524 28.98 -15.58 4.26
CA GLU A 524 28.58 -16.99 4.23
C GLU A 524 29.78 -17.95 4.17
N HIS A 525 31.01 -17.45 4.02
CA HIS A 525 32.19 -18.30 3.95
C HIS A 525 32.45 -19.01 5.28
N CYS A 526 32.59 -20.33 5.25
CA CYS A 526 32.70 -21.14 6.44
C CYS A 526 34.14 -21.33 6.91
N LEU A 527 34.32 -21.16 8.21
CA LEU A 527 35.51 -21.64 8.92
C LEU A 527 35.25 -23.06 9.40
N PHE A 528 36.29 -23.90 9.35
CA PHE A 528 36.22 -25.25 9.88
C PHE A 528 36.72 -25.28 11.33
N LEU A 529 35.80 -25.44 12.26
CA LEU A 529 36.04 -25.42 13.71
C LEU A 529 35.38 -26.65 14.35
N ASP A 530 36.13 -27.37 15.18
CA ASP A 530 35.64 -28.55 15.92
C ASP A 530 34.86 -29.57 15.06
N GLY A 531 35.36 -29.83 13.85
CA GLY A 531 34.76 -30.81 12.93
C GLY A 531 33.57 -30.30 12.12
N LYS A 532 33.27 -29.00 12.13
CA LYS A 532 32.09 -28.41 11.49
C LYS A 532 32.44 -27.17 10.67
N PHE A 533 31.66 -26.91 9.65
CA PHE A 533 31.70 -25.63 8.93
C PHE A 533 30.76 -24.63 9.60
N ILE A 534 31.29 -23.47 10.01
CA ILE A 534 30.54 -22.38 10.63
C ILE A 534 30.69 -21.12 9.77
N PRO A 535 29.59 -20.51 9.29
CA PRO A 535 29.67 -19.29 8.51
C PRO A 535 30.32 -18.13 9.26
N ALA A 536 31.17 -17.35 8.58
CA ALA A 536 31.95 -16.27 9.17
C ALA A 536 31.07 -15.20 9.85
N ARG A 537 29.90 -14.84 9.29
CA ARG A 537 28.98 -13.87 9.91
C ARG A 537 28.60 -14.28 11.33
N MET A 538 28.48 -15.58 11.59
CA MET A 538 27.98 -16.09 12.87
C MET A 538 29.04 -16.04 13.97
N LEU A 539 30.28 -15.74 13.60
CA LEU A 539 31.43 -15.58 14.49
C LEU A 539 31.83 -14.12 14.70
N VAL A 540 31.09 -13.16 14.12
CA VAL A 540 31.37 -11.71 14.21
C VAL A 540 31.21 -11.20 15.65
N ASN A 541 32.30 -10.99 16.35
CA ASN A 541 32.31 -10.53 17.75
C ASN A 541 32.56 -9.02 17.90
N GLY A 542 32.67 -8.28 16.79
CA GLY A 542 32.89 -6.83 16.78
C GLY A 542 34.30 -6.41 17.24
N ARG A 543 35.23 -7.37 17.37
CA ARG A 543 36.63 -7.14 17.78
C ARG A 543 37.59 -7.86 16.85
N SER A 544 37.83 -9.15 17.09
CA SER A 544 38.74 -9.97 16.27
C SER A 544 38.10 -10.51 14.99
N ILE A 545 36.77 -10.55 14.93
CA ILE A 545 36.00 -10.89 13.73
C ILE A 545 34.90 -9.84 13.57
N PHE A 546 34.89 -9.11 12.46
CA PHE A 546 33.96 -8.01 12.22
C PHE A 546 33.70 -7.74 10.74
N PHE A 547 32.55 -7.13 10.43
CA PHE A 547 32.28 -6.60 9.09
C PHE A 547 33.14 -5.37 8.83
N ASP A 548 33.98 -5.43 7.80
CA ASP A 548 34.87 -4.33 7.46
C ASP A 548 34.17 -3.29 6.58
N LYS A 549 33.65 -2.26 7.24
CA LYS A 549 32.90 -1.17 6.60
C LYS A 549 33.79 -0.16 5.85
N SER A 550 35.11 -0.36 5.81
CA SER A 550 36.01 0.49 5.03
C SER A 550 35.94 0.21 3.52
N PHE A 551 35.40 -0.95 3.12
CA PHE A 551 35.21 -1.30 1.73
C PHE A 551 33.96 -0.63 1.15
N THR A 552 34.06 -0.18 -0.10
CA THR A 552 32.93 0.24 -0.93
C THR A 552 32.66 -0.74 -2.09
N SER A 553 33.66 -1.57 -2.42
CA SER A 553 33.62 -2.65 -3.40
C SER A 553 34.87 -3.52 -3.27
N TYR A 554 34.83 -4.80 -3.69
CA TYR A 554 36.00 -5.68 -3.73
C TYR A 554 35.87 -6.81 -4.76
N ASP A 555 37.01 -7.31 -5.23
CA ASP A 555 37.10 -8.57 -5.97
C ASP A 555 37.16 -9.76 -5.01
N TYR A 556 36.50 -10.85 -5.38
CA TYR A 556 36.51 -12.09 -4.62
C TYR A 556 36.67 -13.32 -5.50
N PHE A 557 37.14 -14.39 -4.88
CA PHE A 557 37.66 -15.58 -5.54
C PHE A 557 37.10 -16.84 -4.88
N HIS A 558 36.92 -17.87 -5.70
CA HIS A 558 36.57 -19.21 -5.29
C HIS A 558 37.56 -20.21 -5.83
N ILE A 559 37.80 -21.26 -5.06
CA ILE A 559 38.59 -22.41 -5.48
C ILE A 559 37.84 -23.70 -5.14
N GLU A 560 37.54 -24.50 -6.15
CA GLU A 560 36.95 -25.83 -6.01
C GLU A 560 38.06 -26.87 -6.06
N THR A 561 37.95 -27.90 -5.24
CA THR A 561 38.79 -29.10 -5.32
C THR A 561 38.04 -30.26 -5.98
N GLU A 562 38.70 -31.38 -6.24
CA GLU A 562 38.07 -32.56 -6.85
C GLU A 562 36.85 -33.07 -6.04
N ASP A 563 37.00 -33.19 -4.72
CA ASP A 563 35.92 -33.32 -3.75
C ASP A 563 35.80 -32.02 -2.96
N HIS A 564 34.65 -31.73 -2.33
CA HIS A 564 34.60 -30.67 -1.32
C HIS A 564 35.62 -30.99 -0.21
N SER A 565 36.39 -30.00 0.22
CA SER A 565 37.49 -30.21 1.15
C SER A 565 37.60 -29.09 2.18
N VAL A 566 38.20 -29.43 3.32
CA VAL A 566 38.71 -28.42 4.25
C VAL A 566 40.09 -28.00 3.74
N ILE A 567 40.31 -26.71 3.51
CA ILE A 567 41.56 -26.15 3.01
C ILE A 567 42.16 -25.17 4.01
N VAL A 568 43.43 -24.81 3.81
CA VAL A 568 44.15 -23.88 4.69
C VAL A 568 44.31 -22.53 4.02
N ALA A 569 43.67 -21.49 4.56
CA ALA A 569 43.72 -20.11 4.07
C ALA A 569 44.25 -19.16 5.17
N ASN A 570 45.37 -18.49 4.92
CA ASN A 570 46.13 -17.70 5.90
C ASN A 570 46.37 -18.46 7.23
N GLY A 571 46.49 -19.79 7.17
CA GLY A 571 46.67 -20.66 8.34
C GLY A 571 45.37 -21.06 9.05
N ALA A 572 44.20 -20.51 8.66
CA ALA A 572 42.90 -20.95 9.15
C ALA A 572 42.33 -22.08 8.29
N LEU A 573 41.66 -23.04 8.93
CA LEU A 573 40.92 -24.08 8.23
C LEU A 573 39.58 -23.50 7.75
N THR A 574 39.31 -23.66 6.46
CA THR A 574 38.17 -23.07 5.75
C THR A 574 37.62 -24.08 4.75
N GLU A 575 36.46 -23.79 4.17
CA GLU A 575 35.91 -24.61 3.09
C GLU A 575 36.56 -24.30 1.73
N SER A 576 36.71 -25.32 0.89
CA SER A 576 36.79 -25.12 -0.56
C SER A 576 35.39 -24.78 -1.11
N TYR A 577 35.27 -24.38 -2.36
CA TYR A 577 33.96 -24.21 -2.97
C TYR A 577 33.20 -25.55 -3.09
N LEU A 578 31.91 -25.52 -2.77
CA LEU A 578 30.95 -26.59 -3.07
C LEU A 578 30.01 -26.08 -4.17
N ASP A 579 30.10 -26.66 -5.38
CA ASP A 579 29.21 -26.26 -6.49
C ASP A 579 27.79 -26.80 -6.29
N THR A 580 26.95 -26.03 -5.60
CA THR A 580 25.51 -26.29 -5.46
C THR A 580 24.70 -25.77 -6.66
N GLY A 581 25.37 -25.43 -7.78
CA GLY A 581 24.76 -25.00 -9.04
C GLY A 581 25.02 -23.54 -9.42
N ASN A 582 25.86 -22.82 -8.66
CA ASN A 582 26.16 -21.40 -8.78
C ASN A 582 27.52 -21.09 -9.45
N ARG A 583 28.30 -22.09 -9.88
CA ARG A 583 29.67 -21.90 -10.42
C ARG A 583 29.78 -20.97 -11.63
N ARG A 584 28.68 -20.85 -12.39
CA ARG A 584 28.52 -19.99 -13.57
C ARG A 584 28.44 -18.48 -13.29
N ALA A 585 28.32 -18.07 -12.03
CA ALA A 585 28.37 -16.64 -11.65
C ALA A 585 29.79 -16.05 -11.68
N PHE A 586 30.82 -16.89 -11.86
CA PHE A 586 32.22 -16.51 -11.75
C PHE A 586 32.94 -16.53 -13.10
N ARG A 587 33.84 -15.55 -13.28
CA ARG A 587 34.77 -15.50 -14.43
C ARG A 587 35.95 -16.45 -14.20
N GLN A 588 36.34 -17.20 -15.23
CA GLN A 588 37.51 -18.09 -15.24
C GLN A 588 38.51 -17.66 -16.33
N GLU A 589 39.82 -17.89 -16.11
CA GLU A 589 40.84 -17.83 -17.16
C GLU A 589 41.07 -19.21 -17.81
N GLY A 590 40.96 -19.30 -19.14
CA GLY A 590 41.22 -20.52 -19.93
C GLY A 590 39.97 -21.11 -20.64
N ASN A 591 40.20 -21.78 -21.78
CA ASN A 591 39.15 -22.46 -22.56
C ASN A 591 38.93 -23.89 -22.04
N VAL A 592 37.91 -24.10 -21.21
CA VAL A 592 37.49 -25.47 -20.83
C VAL A 592 35.97 -25.60 -20.92
N PHE A 593 35.51 -26.47 -21.81
CA PHE A 593 34.12 -26.95 -21.85
C PHE A 593 34.03 -28.20 -20.94
N VAL A 594 33.34 -28.10 -19.81
CA VAL A 594 32.97 -29.27 -19.00
C VAL A 594 31.46 -29.45 -19.07
N PHE A 595 31.01 -30.49 -19.76
CA PHE A 595 29.61 -30.89 -19.80
C PHE A 595 29.23 -31.64 -18.51
N GLY A 596 28.14 -31.22 -17.85
CA GLY A 596 27.28 -32.13 -17.07
C GLY A 596 27.67 -32.47 -15.63
N GLN A 597 28.24 -31.58 -14.83
CA GLN A 597 28.28 -31.81 -13.38
C GLN A 597 26.92 -31.51 -12.72
N GLN A 598 26.44 -32.46 -11.93
CA GLN A 598 25.24 -32.35 -11.11
C GLN A 598 25.53 -31.45 -9.91
N ALA A 599 24.60 -30.56 -9.56
CA ALA A 599 24.72 -29.72 -8.37
C ALA A 599 24.90 -30.59 -7.12
N LYS A 600 25.92 -30.27 -6.32
CA LYS A 600 26.24 -30.95 -5.06
C LYS A 600 25.33 -30.44 -3.94
N SER A 601 25.23 -31.18 -2.83
CA SER A 601 24.48 -30.76 -1.65
C SER A 601 25.33 -30.85 -0.37
N TRP A 602 24.96 -30.03 0.62
CA TRP A 602 25.65 -30.02 1.91
C TRP A 602 25.49 -31.33 2.69
N GLU A 603 24.37 -32.02 2.48
CA GLU A 603 24.03 -33.27 3.18
C GLU A 603 24.86 -34.46 2.71
N THR A 604 25.22 -34.50 1.42
CA THR A 604 25.85 -35.67 0.80
C THR A 604 27.28 -35.45 0.34
N ASP A 605 27.63 -34.23 -0.05
CA ASP A 605 28.89 -33.97 -0.76
C ASP A 605 29.88 -33.11 0.06
N ALA A 606 29.45 -32.58 1.21
CA ALA A 606 30.31 -31.71 2.00
C ALA A 606 31.39 -32.48 2.80
N ALA A 607 32.58 -31.89 2.90
CA ALA A 607 33.69 -32.46 3.68
C ALA A 607 33.40 -32.56 5.19
N ALA A 608 32.45 -31.77 5.68
CA ALA A 608 32.02 -31.71 7.07
C ALA A 608 30.61 -31.13 7.14
N PRO A 609 29.85 -31.37 8.23
CA PRO A 609 28.52 -30.81 8.40
C PRO A 609 28.56 -29.29 8.56
N LEU A 610 27.59 -28.60 7.94
CA LEU A 610 27.29 -27.20 8.18
C LEU A 610 26.62 -27.02 9.53
N ALA A 611 27.11 -26.09 10.35
CA ALA A 611 26.58 -25.79 11.67
C ALA A 611 26.06 -24.34 11.73
N VAL A 612 24.74 -24.21 11.75
CA VAL A 612 24.02 -22.93 11.86
C VAL A 612 23.07 -22.87 13.07
N SER A 613 22.96 -23.94 13.84
CA SER A 613 22.16 -23.94 15.06
C SER A 613 22.92 -23.25 16.20
N ARG A 614 22.21 -22.47 17.02
CA ARG A 614 22.78 -21.73 18.15
C ARG A 614 23.59 -22.63 19.08
N GLU A 615 23.09 -23.83 19.37
CA GLU A 615 23.71 -24.79 20.29
C GLU A 615 25.09 -25.24 19.80
N LEU A 616 25.30 -25.26 18.48
CA LEU A 616 26.54 -25.65 17.85
C LEU A 616 27.49 -24.47 17.66
N VAL A 617 26.97 -23.27 17.40
CA VAL A 617 27.78 -22.10 17.03
C VAL A 617 28.15 -21.21 18.22
N GLU A 618 27.23 -20.99 19.17
CA GLU A 618 27.47 -20.09 20.31
C GLU A 618 28.72 -20.47 21.12
N PRO A 619 29.02 -21.75 21.41
CA PRO A 619 30.24 -22.11 22.14
C PRO A 619 31.53 -21.66 21.43
N ALA A 620 31.61 -21.85 20.11
CA ALA A 620 32.76 -21.43 19.29
C ALA A 620 32.89 -19.90 19.27
N TYR A 621 31.77 -19.19 19.07
CA TYR A 621 31.70 -17.73 19.16
C TYR A 621 32.24 -17.23 20.50
N ARG A 622 31.77 -17.79 21.63
CA ARG A 622 32.15 -17.34 22.98
C ARG A 622 33.63 -17.56 23.28
N LEU A 623 34.22 -18.66 22.80
CA LEU A 623 35.65 -18.92 22.94
C LEU A 623 36.49 -17.86 22.20
N ILE A 624 36.11 -17.52 20.96
CA ILE A 624 36.79 -16.51 20.15
C ILE A 624 36.58 -15.11 20.76
N GLU A 625 35.38 -14.79 21.21
CA GLU A 625 35.06 -13.53 21.91
C GLU A 625 35.88 -13.36 23.19
N GLN A 626 35.94 -14.39 24.05
CA GLN A 626 36.72 -14.37 25.28
C GLN A 626 38.21 -14.20 24.98
N ARG A 627 38.73 -14.92 23.97
CA ARG A 627 40.10 -14.76 23.50
C ARG A 627 40.35 -13.32 23.04
N ALA A 628 39.44 -12.75 22.25
CA ALA A 628 39.57 -11.39 21.75
C ALA A 628 39.66 -10.37 22.91
N GLN A 629 38.88 -10.58 23.97
CA GLN A 629 38.90 -9.79 25.21
C GLN A 629 40.22 -9.92 25.96
N VAL A 630 40.69 -11.15 26.19
CA VAL A 630 41.94 -11.43 26.90
C VAL A 630 43.15 -10.85 26.17
N LEU A 631 43.18 -10.95 24.85
CA LEU A 631 44.26 -10.40 24.01
C LEU A 631 44.08 -8.91 23.67
N GLN A 632 43.02 -8.29 24.19
CA GLN A 632 42.75 -6.85 24.03
C GLN A 632 42.69 -6.36 22.58
N PHE A 633 42.13 -7.16 21.67
CA PHE A 633 41.83 -6.69 20.31
C PHE A 633 40.96 -5.43 20.35
N GLU A 634 41.17 -4.52 19.41
CA GLU A 634 40.42 -3.26 19.32
C GLU A 634 38.92 -3.51 19.12
N ILE A 635 38.08 -2.63 19.68
CA ILE A 635 36.64 -2.66 19.47
C ILE A 635 36.34 -1.98 18.13
N GLN A 636 35.81 -2.73 17.18
CA GLN A 636 35.52 -2.27 15.81
C GLN A 636 34.06 -1.86 15.65
N ALA A 637 33.17 -2.42 16.48
CA ALA A 637 31.75 -2.07 16.50
C ALA A 637 31.28 -1.85 17.95
N PRO A 638 30.41 -0.85 18.21
CA PRO A 638 29.85 -0.63 19.53
C PRO A 638 28.93 -1.79 19.95
N ALA A 639 28.82 -2.03 21.26
CA ALA A 639 27.90 -3.03 21.79
C ALA A 639 26.45 -2.65 21.47
N ILE A 640 25.70 -3.62 20.94
CA ILE A 640 24.27 -3.47 20.67
C ILE A 640 23.53 -3.39 22.00
N THR A 641 22.67 -2.38 22.14
CA THR A 641 21.77 -2.26 23.29
C THR A 641 20.41 -2.85 22.92
N THR A 642 19.84 -3.66 23.81
CA THR A 642 18.52 -4.27 23.60
C THR A 642 17.55 -3.95 24.73
N VAL A 643 16.26 -3.99 24.41
CA VAL A 643 15.12 -3.91 25.34
C VAL A 643 14.29 -5.18 25.25
N VAL A 644 13.58 -5.51 26.33
CA VAL A 644 12.69 -6.69 26.36
C VAL A 644 11.23 -6.30 26.14
N GLU A 645 10.92 -5.02 26.33
CA GLU A 645 9.60 -4.45 26.14
C GLU A 645 9.23 -4.43 24.66
N SER A 646 8.11 -5.06 24.34
CA SER A 646 7.62 -5.16 22.97
C SER A 646 6.92 -3.91 22.47
N ASP A 647 6.60 -2.92 23.31
CA ASP A 647 5.69 -1.81 22.97
C ASP A 647 4.43 -2.30 22.23
N LEU A 648 3.88 -3.45 22.65
CA LEU A 648 2.74 -4.07 21.97
C LEU A 648 1.49 -3.18 22.10
N HIS A 649 1.03 -2.65 20.97
CA HIS A 649 -0.18 -1.84 20.85
C HIS A 649 -0.94 -2.19 19.58
N LEU A 650 -2.16 -1.69 19.44
CA LEU A 650 -2.90 -1.80 18.19
C LEU A 650 -2.99 -0.44 17.51
N VAL A 651 -3.08 -0.44 16.18
CA VAL A 651 -3.44 0.74 15.40
C VAL A 651 -4.70 0.42 14.61
N SER A 652 -5.76 1.19 14.84
CA SER A 652 -7.03 1.00 14.11
C SER A 652 -6.95 1.48 12.65
N ASN A 653 -7.95 1.14 11.86
CA ASN A 653 -8.05 1.49 10.43
C ASN A 653 -8.02 3.01 10.13
N ASN A 654 -8.23 3.87 11.12
CA ASN A 654 -8.11 5.33 11.00
C ASN A 654 -6.77 5.88 11.53
N GLY A 655 -5.82 5.01 11.89
CA GLY A 655 -4.51 5.38 12.40
C GLY A 655 -4.45 5.64 13.92
N HIS A 656 -5.55 5.49 14.67
CA HIS A 656 -5.51 5.70 16.12
C HIS A 656 -4.81 4.53 16.83
N ARG A 657 -3.82 4.87 17.67
CA ARG A 657 -3.15 3.94 18.60
C ARG A 657 -4.09 3.57 19.75
N ILE A 658 -4.20 2.27 20.02
CA ILE A 658 -4.99 1.67 21.11
C ILE A 658 -4.00 0.96 22.04
N GLU A 659 -3.89 1.47 23.26
CA GLU A 659 -3.00 0.92 24.27
C GLU A 659 -3.52 -0.39 24.86
N ALA A 660 -2.58 -1.22 25.31
CA ALA A 660 -2.92 -2.41 26.08
C ALA A 660 -3.60 -2.01 27.40
N LEU A 661 -4.77 -2.58 27.66
CA LEU A 661 -5.52 -2.37 28.90
C LEU A 661 -4.84 -3.11 30.06
N ARG A 662 -4.48 -4.38 29.84
CA ARG A 662 -3.79 -5.24 30.82
C ARG A 662 -3.22 -6.49 30.13
N THR A 663 -2.24 -7.11 30.77
CA THR A 663 -1.71 -8.42 30.39
C THR A 663 -1.79 -9.37 31.57
N VAL A 664 -2.39 -10.55 31.37
CA VAL A 664 -2.53 -11.61 32.39
C VAL A 664 -2.34 -12.96 31.69
N ASP A 665 -1.50 -13.85 32.25
CA ASP A 665 -1.22 -15.19 31.72
C ASP A 665 -0.86 -15.22 30.22
N GLY A 666 0.00 -14.29 29.79
CA GLY A 666 0.42 -14.14 28.39
C GLY A 666 -0.65 -13.57 27.46
N ARG A 667 -1.85 -13.24 27.95
CA ARG A 667 -2.91 -12.58 27.16
C ARG A 667 -2.91 -11.07 27.38
N THR A 668 -2.60 -10.33 26.33
CA THR A 668 -2.69 -8.87 26.29
C THR A 668 -4.05 -8.46 25.75
N MET A 669 -4.76 -7.60 26.49
CA MET A 669 -6.13 -7.19 26.22
C MET A 669 -6.23 -5.74 25.73
N PHE A 670 -7.09 -5.48 24.76
CA PHE A 670 -7.32 -4.17 24.15
C PHE A 670 -8.82 -3.87 24.03
N MET A 671 -9.20 -2.64 24.34
CA MET A 671 -10.55 -2.14 24.12
C MET A 671 -10.67 -1.63 22.68
N ILE A 672 -11.54 -2.24 21.88
CA ILE A 672 -11.76 -1.90 20.49
C ILE A 672 -12.98 -0.97 20.38
N PRO A 673 -12.81 0.29 19.96
CA PRO A 673 -13.91 1.24 19.80
C PRO A 673 -14.94 0.81 18.74
N ASP A 674 -16.09 1.48 18.75
CA ASP A 674 -17.06 1.36 17.66
C ASP A 674 -16.45 1.75 16.31
N GLY A 675 -16.93 1.13 15.23
CA GLY A 675 -16.49 1.37 13.85
C GLY A 675 -15.12 0.81 13.48
N VAL A 676 -14.39 0.17 14.40
CA VAL A 676 -13.09 -0.47 14.13
C VAL A 676 -13.30 -1.94 13.77
N ASN A 677 -13.17 -2.27 12.48
CA ASN A 677 -13.39 -3.62 11.95
C ASN A 677 -12.10 -4.39 11.66
N SER A 678 -10.95 -3.71 11.76
CA SER A 678 -9.62 -4.28 11.63
C SER A 678 -8.62 -3.45 12.41
N VAL A 679 -7.51 -4.08 12.78
CA VAL A 679 -6.40 -3.44 13.48
C VAL A 679 -5.08 -3.91 12.89
N GLN A 680 -4.04 -3.10 13.05
CA GLN A 680 -2.65 -3.53 12.96
C GLN A 680 -2.17 -3.89 14.37
N VAL A 681 -1.55 -5.06 14.52
CA VAL A 681 -0.84 -5.48 15.72
C VAL A 681 0.60 -4.97 15.59
N VAL A 682 0.94 -3.95 16.38
CA VAL A 682 2.22 -3.25 16.28
C VAL A 682 3.06 -3.54 17.51
N SER A 683 4.35 -3.80 17.29
CA SER A 683 5.33 -4.00 18.35
C SER A 683 6.71 -3.55 17.87
N ASN A 684 7.65 -3.36 18.80
CA ASN A 684 9.07 -3.44 18.51
C ASN A 684 9.36 -4.73 17.73
N ASN A 685 10.35 -4.66 16.84
CA ASN A 685 10.81 -5.79 16.05
C ASN A 685 12.33 -5.76 15.89
N SER A 686 12.93 -6.94 15.75
CA SER A 686 14.37 -7.09 15.50
C SER A 686 14.65 -8.45 14.88
N ARG A 687 15.80 -8.56 14.23
CA ARG A 687 16.32 -9.87 13.83
C ARG A 687 16.92 -10.56 15.05
N PRO A 688 16.59 -11.83 15.34
CA PRO A 688 17.25 -12.58 16.40
C PRO A 688 18.78 -12.58 16.28
N SER A 689 19.32 -12.64 15.05
CA SER A 689 20.75 -12.52 14.75
C SER A 689 21.38 -11.19 15.22
N ASP A 690 20.60 -10.10 15.32
CA ASP A 690 21.07 -8.80 15.82
C ASP A 690 20.85 -8.63 17.33
N ALA A 691 19.71 -9.10 17.84
CA ALA A 691 19.27 -8.82 19.21
C ALA A 691 19.78 -9.85 20.23
N ILE A 692 19.90 -11.11 19.84
CA ILE A 692 20.44 -12.18 20.70
C ILE A 692 21.94 -12.34 20.46
N GLY A 693 22.35 -12.29 19.19
CA GLY A 693 23.73 -12.32 18.76
C GLY A 693 23.91 -13.06 17.43
N PRO A 694 25.06 -12.87 16.77
CA PRO A 694 25.29 -13.36 15.40
C PRO A 694 25.34 -14.89 15.29
N PHE A 695 25.56 -15.58 16.41
CA PHE A 695 25.48 -17.05 16.50
C PHE A 695 24.06 -17.61 16.39
N VAL A 696 23.05 -16.77 16.15
CA VAL A 696 21.67 -17.14 15.80
C VAL A 696 21.45 -16.88 14.31
N ASP A 697 20.99 -17.88 13.57
CA ASP A 697 20.81 -17.75 12.11
C ASP A 697 19.44 -17.20 11.67
N ASP A 698 18.50 -17.02 12.59
CA ASP A 698 17.21 -16.42 12.25
C ASP A 698 17.38 -14.91 11.98
N ARG A 699 17.24 -14.54 10.70
CA ARG A 699 17.38 -13.15 10.19
C ARG A 699 16.04 -12.46 9.94
N ARG A 700 14.92 -13.08 10.31
CA ARG A 700 13.60 -12.47 10.11
C ARG A 700 13.40 -11.31 11.08
N MET A 701 12.78 -10.24 10.62
CA MET A 701 12.34 -9.16 11.53
C MET A 701 11.15 -9.64 12.36
N LEU A 702 11.37 -10.10 13.60
CA LEU A 702 10.33 -10.68 14.45
C LEU A 702 9.78 -9.65 15.43
N GLY A 703 8.45 -9.55 15.50
CA GLY A 703 7.70 -8.75 16.48
C GLY A 703 7.30 -9.59 17.69
N VAL A 704 6.07 -10.10 17.70
CA VAL A 704 5.52 -10.97 18.75
C VAL A 704 4.98 -12.27 18.16
N LEU A 705 5.13 -13.37 18.90
CA LEU A 705 4.61 -14.68 18.54
C LEU A 705 3.21 -14.85 19.10
N VAL A 706 2.20 -14.96 18.24
CA VAL A 706 0.79 -15.01 18.64
C VAL A 706 0.24 -16.41 18.39
N SER A 707 -0.45 -17.00 19.38
CA SER A 707 -1.05 -18.34 19.28
C SER A 707 -2.58 -18.37 19.26
N ASP A 708 -3.22 -17.49 20.03
CA ASP A 708 -4.67 -17.47 20.20
C ASP A 708 -5.17 -16.02 20.21
N ILE A 709 -6.26 -15.77 19.50
CA ILE A 709 -6.89 -14.45 19.40
C ILE A 709 -8.36 -14.60 19.73
N SER A 710 -8.78 -14.06 20.87
CA SER A 710 -10.17 -14.07 21.33
C SER A 710 -10.74 -12.66 21.28
N PHE A 711 -11.88 -12.49 20.63
CA PHE A 711 -12.57 -11.22 20.51
C PHE A 711 -13.98 -11.30 21.10
N PHE A 712 -14.22 -10.54 22.17
CA PHE A 712 -15.51 -10.46 22.85
C PHE A 712 -16.24 -9.21 22.37
N ASP A 713 -17.27 -9.38 21.55
CA ASP A 713 -17.99 -8.27 20.93
C ASP A 713 -19.50 -8.56 20.88
N SER A 714 -20.31 -7.57 21.24
CA SER A 714 -21.78 -7.65 21.17
C SER A 714 -22.40 -8.87 21.90
N GLY A 715 -21.80 -9.27 23.04
CA GLY A 715 -22.25 -10.42 23.83
C GLY A 715 -21.85 -11.79 23.28
N VAL A 716 -21.01 -11.84 22.23
CA VAL A 716 -20.51 -13.07 21.62
C VAL A 716 -18.99 -13.13 21.72
N THR A 717 -18.44 -14.32 21.96
CA THR A 717 -16.99 -14.59 21.88
C THR A 717 -16.66 -15.16 20.50
N LYS A 718 -15.78 -14.50 19.75
CA LYS A 718 -15.23 -14.96 18.46
C LYS A 718 -13.78 -15.39 18.67
N ASN A 719 -13.39 -16.54 18.14
CA ASN A 719 -11.96 -16.87 18.00
C ASN A 719 -11.51 -16.48 16.59
N ILE A 720 -10.49 -15.62 16.49
CA ILE A 720 -9.97 -15.13 15.21
C ILE A 720 -8.75 -15.97 14.83
N SER A 721 -8.97 -16.94 13.94
CA SER A 721 -7.92 -17.83 13.44
C SER A 721 -7.33 -17.38 12.11
N THR A 722 -7.66 -16.20 11.59
CA THR A 722 -7.20 -15.72 10.27
C THR A 722 -5.68 -15.70 10.16
N HIS A 723 -4.98 -15.27 11.22
CA HIS A 723 -3.51 -15.35 11.30
C HIS A 723 -2.95 -16.77 11.13
N LEU A 724 -3.72 -17.81 11.47
CA LEU A 724 -3.34 -19.21 11.33
C LEU A 724 -3.87 -19.87 10.05
N SER A 725 -4.87 -19.30 9.38
CA SER A 725 -5.52 -19.89 8.22
C SER A 725 -5.17 -19.24 6.89
N ASP A 726 -4.73 -17.98 6.91
CA ASP A 726 -4.43 -17.19 5.72
C ASP A 726 -2.93 -16.86 5.66
N ASP A 727 -2.19 -17.60 4.83
CA ASP A 727 -0.75 -17.39 4.66
C ASP A 727 -0.43 -16.04 3.95
N THR A 728 -1.40 -15.44 3.26
CA THR A 728 -1.24 -14.15 2.55
C THR A 728 -1.45 -12.92 3.43
N LEU A 729 -1.76 -13.11 4.72
CA LEU A 729 -2.08 -12.04 5.65
C LEU A 729 -0.87 -11.11 5.89
N SER A 730 -1.02 -9.84 5.52
CA SER A 730 0.06 -8.86 5.59
C SER A 730 0.64 -8.71 7.00
N GLY A 731 1.97 -8.70 7.09
CA GLY A 731 2.72 -8.47 8.32
C GLY A 731 2.88 -9.68 9.24
N TRP A 732 2.52 -10.87 8.76
CA TRP A 732 2.75 -12.15 9.44
C TRP A 732 3.80 -12.99 8.68
N HIS A 733 4.74 -13.60 9.39
CA HIS A 733 5.74 -14.53 8.83
C HIS A 733 5.16 -15.91 8.60
N ASP A 734 5.79 -16.76 7.77
CA ASP A 734 5.33 -18.14 7.57
C ASP A 734 5.19 -18.93 8.88
N ARG A 735 4.27 -19.91 8.86
CA ARG A 735 3.93 -20.72 10.04
C ARG A 735 5.00 -21.79 10.28
N GLU A 736 5.71 -21.68 11.40
CA GLU A 736 6.77 -22.63 11.76
C GLU A 736 6.27 -23.79 12.61
N HIS A 737 5.36 -23.51 13.56
CA HIS A 737 4.82 -24.47 14.51
C HIS A 737 3.32 -24.24 14.76
N ALA A 738 2.55 -25.32 14.93
CA ALA A 738 1.11 -25.24 15.15
C ALA A 738 0.75 -25.13 16.65
N PRO A 739 -0.25 -24.31 17.05
CA PRO A 739 -0.88 -23.20 16.32
C PRO A 739 -0.33 -21.84 16.82
N MET A 740 0.73 -21.32 16.19
CA MET A 740 1.25 -19.98 16.47
C MET A 740 1.95 -19.36 15.25
N ARG A 741 2.02 -18.03 15.18
CA ARG A 741 2.64 -17.30 14.06
C ARG A 741 3.30 -16.00 14.52
N TRP A 742 4.50 -15.73 14.02
CA TRP A 742 5.21 -14.49 14.30
C TRP A 742 4.64 -13.32 13.49
N THR A 743 4.48 -12.17 14.13
CA THR A 743 4.32 -10.89 13.43
C THR A 743 5.69 -10.38 12.97
N ASN A 744 5.71 -9.50 11.96
CA ASN A 744 6.92 -8.76 11.57
C ASN A 744 7.10 -7.42 12.32
N GLY A 745 6.29 -7.17 13.35
CA GLY A 745 6.20 -5.90 14.09
C GLY A 745 5.08 -4.96 13.64
N ASN A 746 4.39 -5.24 12.52
CA ASN A 746 3.20 -4.50 12.09
C ASN A 746 2.28 -5.42 11.27
N ALA A 747 1.38 -6.13 11.96
CA ALA A 747 0.63 -7.24 11.38
C ALA A 747 -0.88 -6.97 11.29
N PHE A 748 -1.46 -7.13 10.10
CA PHE A 748 -2.88 -6.88 9.88
C PHE A 748 -3.73 -7.97 10.51
N LEU A 749 -4.78 -7.57 11.23
CA LEU A 749 -5.72 -8.47 11.88
C LEU A 749 -7.16 -8.02 11.59
N PRO A 750 -7.92 -8.76 10.75
CA PRO A 750 -9.33 -8.50 10.56
C PRO A 750 -10.14 -8.96 11.78
N LEU A 751 -11.07 -8.11 12.25
CA LEU A 751 -11.97 -8.43 13.36
C LEU A 751 -13.34 -8.97 12.89
N GLY A 752 -13.59 -8.88 11.58
CA GLY A 752 -14.85 -9.29 10.94
C GLY A 752 -15.97 -8.25 11.11
N GLU A 753 -17.19 -8.60 10.72
CA GLU A 753 -18.37 -7.74 10.90
C GLU A 753 -18.72 -7.56 12.39
N ARG A 754 -19.11 -6.33 12.75
CA ARG A 754 -19.43 -5.89 14.11
C ARG A 754 -20.76 -5.12 14.13
N MET A 755 -21.47 -5.14 15.26
CA MET A 755 -22.70 -4.37 15.39
C MET A 755 -22.40 -2.87 15.52
N PRO A 756 -23.13 -1.99 14.82
CA PRO A 756 -22.97 -0.54 14.99
C PRO A 756 -23.14 -0.12 16.46
N GLY A 757 -22.23 0.69 16.98
CA GLY A 757 -22.22 1.15 18.36
C GLY A 757 -21.57 0.18 19.35
N SER A 758 -21.03 -0.97 18.91
CA SER A 758 -20.45 -1.96 19.82
C SER A 758 -19.01 -1.62 20.21
N ILE A 759 -18.68 -1.85 21.49
CA ILE A 759 -17.30 -1.83 21.99
C ILE A 759 -16.90 -3.28 22.24
N GLY A 760 -15.75 -3.68 21.71
CA GLY A 760 -15.22 -5.03 21.83
C GLY A 760 -14.00 -5.11 22.74
N LEU A 761 -13.73 -6.28 23.31
CA LEU A 761 -12.49 -6.61 24.01
C LEU A 761 -11.72 -7.63 23.18
N LEU A 762 -10.55 -7.25 22.67
CA LEU A 762 -9.65 -8.15 21.96
C LEU A 762 -8.57 -8.67 22.91
N ALA A 763 -8.33 -9.97 22.93
CA ALA A 763 -7.26 -10.60 23.69
C ALA A 763 -6.32 -11.36 22.75
N LEU A 764 -5.03 -11.00 22.76
CA LEU A 764 -3.96 -11.66 22.03
C LEU A 764 -3.12 -12.50 22.99
N LYS A 765 -2.98 -13.80 22.76
CA LYS A 765 -2.06 -14.66 23.52
C LYS A 765 -0.67 -14.61 22.89
N ILE A 766 0.28 -14.02 23.61
CA ILE A 766 1.68 -13.86 23.21
C ILE A 766 2.49 -14.98 23.84
N GLU A 767 3.12 -15.82 23.01
CA GLU A 767 3.97 -16.94 23.45
C GLU A 767 5.44 -16.52 23.60
N ALA A 768 5.89 -15.56 22.78
CA ALA A 768 7.25 -15.04 22.81
C ALA A 768 7.31 -13.60 22.27
N ALA A 769 8.27 -12.83 22.78
CA ALA A 769 8.56 -11.46 22.38
C ALA A 769 10.01 -11.12 22.74
N GLY A 770 10.66 -10.33 21.88
CA GLY A 770 12.00 -9.78 22.11
C GLY A 770 13.13 -10.82 22.23
N PRO A 771 14.35 -10.37 22.56
CA PRO A 771 14.75 -8.98 22.77
C PRO A 771 14.73 -8.14 21.47
N TYR A 772 14.73 -6.81 21.61
CA TYR A 772 14.71 -5.87 20.48
C TYR A 772 15.87 -4.87 20.55
N VAL A 773 16.52 -4.61 19.43
CA VAL A 773 17.60 -3.62 19.30
C VAL A 773 17.06 -2.20 19.49
N VAL A 774 17.69 -1.43 20.38
CA VAL A 774 17.40 -0.01 20.55
C VAL A 774 18.03 0.76 19.40
N ARG A 775 17.21 1.20 18.44
CA ARG A 775 17.66 2.14 17.40
C ARG A 775 17.62 3.55 17.99
N SER A 776 18.75 4.24 18.02
CA SER A 776 18.77 5.66 18.40
C SER A 776 17.80 6.41 17.50
N SER A 777 16.73 6.98 18.07
CA SER A 777 15.85 7.88 17.35
C SER A 777 16.70 9.06 16.86
N GLU A 778 16.80 9.24 15.54
CA GLU A 778 17.16 10.56 15.04
C GLU A 778 16.10 11.54 15.55
N PRO A 779 16.50 12.68 16.14
CA PRO A 779 15.55 13.65 16.63
C PRO A 779 14.76 14.24 15.46
N VAL A 780 13.43 14.22 15.60
CA VAL A 780 12.41 14.69 14.63
C VAL A 780 12.46 16.21 14.35
N ASP A 781 13.52 16.92 14.76
CA ASP A 781 13.55 18.39 14.82
C ASP A 781 14.33 19.11 13.70
N ASN A 782 14.76 18.45 12.61
CA ASN A 782 15.59 19.13 11.59
C ASN A 782 15.14 19.11 10.13
N VAL A 783 13.87 18.79 9.81
CA VAL A 783 13.37 18.85 8.41
C VAL A 783 12.48 20.08 8.12
N LEU A 784 12.43 21.08 9.00
CA LEU A 784 11.75 22.37 8.73
C LEU A 784 12.70 23.56 8.52
N LYS A 785 13.95 23.33 8.15
CA LYS A 785 14.78 24.37 7.52
C LYS A 785 15.54 23.79 6.33
N THR A 786 15.29 24.42 5.18
CA THR A 786 15.91 24.25 3.85
C THR A 786 15.48 23.05 3.01
N ALA A 787 14.30 23.17 2.35
CA ALA A 787 14.15 23.26 0.89
C ALA A 787 12.66 23.24 0.52
#